data_AF-A0A3A8QHJ4-F1
#
_entry.id   AF-A0A3A8QHJ4-F1
#
_cell.length_a   1.000
_cell.length_b   1.000
_cell.length_c   1.000
_cell.angle_alpha   90.00
_cell.angle_beta   90.00
_cell.angle_gamma   90.00
#
_symmetry.space_group_name_H-M   'P 1'
#
loop_
_entity.id
_entity.type
_entity.pdbx_description
1 polymer ?
#
loop_
_entity_poly.entity_id
_entity_poly.type
_entity_poly.pdbx_seq_one_letter_code
_entity_poly.pdbx_strand_id
1 'polypeptide(L)'
;MRSLLPWLALALLTAFAAQAQFRIPIPPPGAYGTEVTTFAGGDALLEASGLIWAPDASNRLFVLLKSGKVQVIQNGSLLPTPFINEPVGTEGEQGLQSLVFDPDFATNHYVYVFVTRPDFTYTAQILRFMDVGGVGINRTVIVDDIPAGTIHNGGGMAFGPDGLLYFGVGDRGTKAGGGDDLTLLASKINRVHKDGTTPSDNPFYDGDGPNNDLIWARGFRNPFRMRFEPGTGKLWVNVAGEVSEQIFRVGRGDHAGWATYENNQPEGFLTPLVAYLPGSWELYFFTPTGAVRQNGVTTFTVQGSQPVTALRKGRKVTVREVLDPSFNGTWIITGFPTPYSFTVDQPGPDAASGGGWLRTDIMGEAVVGGAFSEGSLFPAEYQGNYFFADFTGNVYRVVLATDGTVERVPLVLCYDDREVFTDVAMGPDGALYVMSYAGAIYRLTPVPAGQGVVASEQDLAIPEGGTKTFTVSLAMPPSAPTYVLVERREEDSDIRVTSGQELLFTAANWNVPRTVTLSAAQDADADIDHATITFSMDQGYPAGIPGAEVHVRTEEDEVQSLQLSATAVDLEEGSSDTFTVALAYAPTAPLTVTVARTSGSEDVSLTGGATLTFAPQDGTAAKTVTLAAAQDADGEDDLAVLTVSAPGLASRTVSVTARDVASVPVITSTPATQATVGVPYAYTVTATGRPAPSLVLEEGPQGMTLDPESGLLSWTSQAEATVAVAVRASNGQAPDAVQTFQLQVQQPEVADAGTEPDGGGIQDAGTSMDAGIVADAGSTQDGGTVPNPMGGDVSGCGCGATAIPGVLGWWLLSGLLWKPRRARR
;
A
#
# COMPACT_ATOMS: atom_id res chain seq x y z
N MET A 1 43.88 -28.37 64.49
CA MET A 1 44.74 -27.79 63.44
C MET A 1 44.16 -28.15 62.08
N ARG A 2 44.22 -27.20 61.13
CA ARG A 2 44.52 -27.35 59.70
C ARG A 2 44.07 -28.67 59.02
N SER A 3 42.92 -28.75 58.34
CA SER A 3 42.60 -28.18 57.01
C SER A 3 43.32 -28.86 55.83
N LEU A 4 42.61 -29.76 55.13
CA LEU A 4 43.07 -30.41 53.88
C LEU A 4 42.01 -30.37 52.76
N LEU A 5 41.26 -29.27 52.65
CA LEU A 5 40.62 -28.86 51.40
C LEU A 5 41.67 -28.09 50.57
N PRO A 6 42.43 -28.77 49.70
CA PRO A 6 42.52 -28.26 48.32
C PRO A 6 42.57 -29.34 47.21
N TRP A 7 42.87 -30.61 47.51
CA TRP A 7 43.36 -31.56 46.50
C TRP A 7 42.31 -32.32 45.67
N LEU A 8 41.00 -32.08 45.86
CA LEU A 8 39.96 -32.58 44.93
C LEU A 8 39.58 -31.59 43.82
N ALA A 9 40.00 -30.32 43.91
CA ALA A 9 39.64 -29.29 42.92
C ALA A 9 40.41 -29.40 41.58
N LEU A 10 41.53 -30.14 41.55
CA LEU A 10 42.45 -30.16 40.40
C LEU A 10 42.25 -31.37 39.47
N ALA A 11 41.44 -32.36 39.85
CA ALA A 11 41.19 -33.58 39.07
C ALA A 11 39.91 -33.54 38.20
N LEU A 12 39.09 -32.48 38.32
CA LEU A 12 37.89 -32.26 37.51
C LEU A 12 38.09 -31.20 36.39
N LEU A 13 39.28 -30.62 36.28
CA LEU A 13 39.60 -29.58 35.28
C LEU A 13 40.12 -30.12 33.93
N THR A 14 40.27 -31.44 33.78
CA THR A 14 40.96 -32.07 32.62
C THR A 14 40.11 -33.11 31.87
N ALA A 15 38.82 -33.24 32.20
CA ALA A 15 37.92 -34.24 31.62
C ALA A 15 36.89 -33.69 30.60
N PHE A 16 36.92 -32.39 30.29
CA PHE A 16 36.16 -31.78 29.17
C PHE A 16 37.10 -31.46 28.00
N ALA A 17 37.77 -32.49 27.48
CA ALA A 17 38.53 -32.38 26.24
C ALA A 17 37.57 -32.35 25.05
N ALA A 18 37.43 -31.18 24.43
CA ALA A 18 36.92 -30.97 23.08
C ALA A 18 35.62 -31.72 22.68
N GLN A 19 34.47 -31.24 23.17
CA GLN A 19 33.47 -30.87 22.16
C GLN A 19 33.97 -29.60 21.50
N ALA A 20 34.72 -29.75 20.41
CA ALA A 20 34.96 -28.62 19.52
C ALA A 20 33.62 -28.24 18.89
N GLN A 21 33.03 -27.14 19.35
CA GLN A 21 32.27 -26.28 18.44
C GLN A 21 33.17 -26.05 17.23
N PHE A 22 32.63 -26.16 16.01
CA PHE A 22 33.37 -25.85 14.79
C PHE A 22 33.62 -24.35 14.73
N ARG A 23 34.64 -23.89 15.48
CA ARG A 23 35.28 -22.59 15.26
C ARG A 23 35.87 -22.63 13.85
N ILE A 24 35.08 -22.18 12.89
CA ILE A 24 35.62 -21.63 11.64
C ILE A 24 36.57 -20.53 12.11
N PRO A 25 37.88 -20.60 11.80
CA PRO A 25 38.79 -19.52 12.18
C PRO A 25 38.30 -18.23 11.52
N ILE A 26 38.39 -17.09 12.21
CA ILE A 26 38.16 -15.77 11.60
C ILE A 26 38.95 -15.75 10.29
N PRO A 27 38.30 -15.61 9.12
CA PRO A 27 38.98 -15.71 7.86
C PRO A 27 40.05 -14.60 7.78
N PRO A 28 41.30 -14.90 7.36
CA PRO A 28 42.25 -13.82 7.12
C PRO A 28 41.66 -12.85 6.07
N PRO A 29 41.88 -11.53 6.18
CA PRO A 29 41.32 -10.55 5.24
C PRO A 29 41.56 -10.96 3.78
N GLY A 30 40.51 -10.91 2.95
CA GLY A 30 40.54 -11.38 1.56
C GLY A 30 40.27 -12.89 1.36
N ALA A 31 40.08 -13.71 2.41
CA ALA A 31 39.84 -15.16 2.27
C ALA A 31 38.56 -15.55 1.51
N TYR A 32 37.57 -14.65 1.45
CA TYR A 32 36.37 -14.76 0.60
C TYR A 32 36.35 -13.65 -0.48
N GLY A 33 37.52 -13.21 -0.92
CA GLY A 33 37.66 -12.08 -1.85
C GLY A 33 37.22 -10.73 -1.28
N THR A 34 36.91 -10.65 0.01
CA THR A 34 36.37 -9.46 0.69
C THR A 34 37.34 -8.97 1.76
N GLU A 35 37.63 -7.67 1.76
CA GLU A 35 38.28 -6.92 2.84
C GLU A 35 37.22 -6.32 3.77
N VAL A 36 37.55 -6.22 5.07
CA VAL A 36 36.66 -5.64 6.09
C VAL A 36 37.43 -4.57 6.86
N THR A 37 36.81 -3.41 7.04
CA THR A 37 37.39 -2.25 7.74
C THR A 37 36.36 -1.62 8.68
N THR A 38 36.79 -1.10 9.83
CA THR A 38 35.90 -0.30 10.69
C THR A 38 35.68 1.07 10.06
N PHE A 39 34.42 1.43 9.79
CA PHE A 39 34.04 2.75 9.30
C PHE A 39 33.83 3.74 10.44
N ALA A 40 33.08 3.32 11.47
CA ALA A 40 32.78 4.10 12.66
C ALA A 40 32.51 3.17 13.85
N GLY A 41 32.56 3.70 15.08
CA GLY A 41 32.20 2.94 16.27
C GLY A 41 32.33 3.72 17.58
N GLY A 42 31.74 3.18 18.65
CA GLY A 42 31.83 3.68 20.02
C GLY A 42 30.49 3.74 20.75
N ASP A 43 30.54 4.02 22.06
CA ASP A 43 29.40 3.94 23.00
C ASP A 43 28.13 4.69 22.54
N ALA A 44 28.28 5.76 21.75
CA ALA A 44 27.17 6.54 21.20
C ALA A 44 26.34 5.79 20.14
N LEU A 45 26.80 4.63 19.66
CA LEU A 45 26.14 3.75 18.70
C LEU A 45 25.67 2.41 19.31
N LEU A 46 25.79 2.23 20.64
CA LEU A 46 25.33 1.00 21.31
C LEU A 46 23.82 0.78 21.16
N GLU A 47 23.42 -0.49 21.06
CA GLU A 47 22.05 -0.93 20.76
C GLU A 47 21.52 -0.43 19.40
N ALA A 48 22.40 -0.31 18.41
CA ALA A 48 22.01 0.03 17.04
C ALA A 48 21.12 -1.05 16.41
N SER A 49 19.91 -0.65 16.03
CA SER A 49 18.85 -1.48 15.44
C SER A 49 18.76 -1.36 13.92
N GLY A 50 19.45 -0.40 13.30
CA GLY A 50 19.40 -0.18 11.85
C GLY A 50 20.41 0.84 11.32
N LEU A 51 20.63 0.81 10.00
CA LEU A 51 21.48 1.76 9.29
C LEU A 51 20.91 2.07 7.90
N ILE A 52 20.92 3.34 7.48
CA ILE A 52 20.45 3.77 6.15
C ILE A 52 21.09 5.09 5.72
N TRP A 53 21.52 5.18 4.47
CA TRP A 53 22.12 6.38 3.87
C TRP A 53 21.05 7.32 3.32
N ALA A 54 21.29 8.63 3.43
CA ALA A 54 20.41 9.65 2.87
C ALA A 54 20.53 9.68 1.32
N PRO A 55 19.42 9.60 0.57
CA PRO A 55 19.41 9.59 -0.91
C PRO A 55 19.48 11.00 -1.51
N ASP A 56 20.32 11.86 -0.94
CA ASP A 56 20.53 13.27 -1.30
C ASP A 56 21.99 13.58 -1.70
N ALA A 57 22.78 12.52 -1.90
CA ALA A 57 24.24 12.55 -2.10
C ALA A 57 25.05 13.32 -1.01
N SER A 58 24.47 13.57 0.17
CA SER A 58 25.13 14.31 1.25
C SER A 58 26.19 13.50 2.00
N ASN A 59 26.34 12.20 1.72
CA ASN A 59 27.17 11.24 2.47
C ASN A 59 26.85 11.23 3.99
N ARG A 60 25.56 11.36 4.33
CA ARG A 60 25.02 11.16 5.68
C ARG A 60 24.51 9.73 5.85
N LEU A 61 25.04 9.05 6.85
CA LEU A 61 24.54 7.76 7.33
C LEU A 61 23.71 7.98 8.60
N PHE A 62 22.44 7.60 8.56
CA PHE A 62 21.52 7.65 9.69
C PHE A 62 21.55 6.28 10.40
N VAL A 63 21.85 6.29 11.69
CA VAL A 63 22.00 5.08 12.53
C VAL A 63 20.92 5.08 13.59
N LEU A 64 20.07 4.05 13.55
CA LEU A 64 18.93 3.89 14.43
C LEU A 64 19.41 3.17 15.69
N LEU A 65 19.09 3.71 16.86
CA LEU A 65 19.32 3.04 18.14
C LEU A 65 17.97 2.62 18.73
N LYS A 66 17.90 1.40 19.28
CA LYS A 66 16.71 0.84 19.93
C LYS A 66 16.05 1.83 20.91
N SER A 67 16.86 2.62 21.62
CA SER A 67 16.46 3.67 22.58
C SER A 67 15.68 4.87 22.02
N GLY A 68 15.25 4.86 20.75
CA GLY A 68 14.46 5.94 20.13
C GLY A 68 15.30 7.05 19.50
N LYS A 69 16.62 6.88 19.45
CA LYS A 69 17.55 7.86 18.87
C LYS A 69 17.91 7.51 17.44
N VAL A 70 18.07 8.54 16.61
CA VAL A 70 18.77 8.43 15.33
C VAL A 70 20.03 9.27 15.39
N GLN A 71 21.19 8.63 15.34
CA GLN A 71 22.48 9.29 15.22
C GLN A 71 22.77 9.58 13.74
N VAL A 72 23.50 10.66 13.45
CA VAL A 72 23.90 11.00 12.07
C VAL A 72 25.42 11.01 11.97
N ILE A 73 25.95 10.26 11.02
CA ILE A 73 27.37 10.21 10.69
C ILE A 73 27.55 10.91 9.34
N GLN A 74 28.24 12.06 9.35
CA GLN A 74 28.54 12.87 8.18
C GLN A 74 29.98 12.60 7.73
N ASN A 75 30.20 12.07 6.52
CA ASN A 75 31.54 11.77 5.99
C ASN A 75 32.42 10.96 6.98
N GLY A 76 31.83 9.93 7.62
CA GLY A 76 32.52 9.10 8.63
C GLY A 76 32.66 9.73 10.03
N SER A 77 32.25 10.99 10.23
CA SER A 77 32.28 11.67 11.53
C SER A 77 30.89 11.75 12.17
N LEU A 78 30.74 11.23 13.39
CA LEU A 78 29.49 11.34 14.16
C LEU A 78 29.19 12.81 14.52
N LEU A 79 27.99 13.27 14.21
CA LEU A 79 27.50 14.60 14.59
C LEU A 79 27.15 14.65 16.10
N PRO A 80 27.33 15.81 16.76
CA PRO A 80 27.10 15.94 18.21
C PRO A 80 25.61 15.98 18.61
N THR A 81 24.72 16.23 17.64
CA THR A 81 23.27 16.27 17.83
C THR A 81 22.64 15.11 17.05
N PRO A 82 21.81 14.26 17.68
CA PRO A 82 21.06 13.23 16.95
C PRO A 82 19.94 13.87 16.12
N PHE A 83 19.55 13.19 15.04
CA PHE A 83 18.42 13.59 14.19
C PHE A 83 17.11 13.63 14.99
N ILE A 84 16.81 12.57 15.74
CA ILE A 84 15.70 12.52 16.70
C ILE A 84 16.11 11.80 17.99
N ASN A 85 15.34 12.02 19.05
CA ASN A 85 15.37 11.31 20.33
C ASN A 85 13.92 11.13 20.78
N GLU A 86 13.21 10.20 20.13
CA GLU A 86 11.79 9.93 20.32
C GLU A 86 11.56 9.07 21.58
N PRO A 87 10.55 9.37 22.43
CA PRO A 87 10.18 8.50 23.54
C PRO A 87 9.55 7.18 23.06
N VAL A 88 10.19 6.05 23.33
CA VAL A 88 9.75 4.72 22.89
C VAL A 88 9.72 3.70 24.03
N GLY A 89 8.90 2.65 23.89
CA GLY A 89 9.06 1.42 24.66
C GLY A 89 10.37 0.71 24.28
N THR A 90 10.97 -0.06 25.19
CA THR A 90 12.26 -0.75 24.96
C THR A 90 12.31 -2.19 25.52
N GLU A 91 11.18 -2.75 25.95
CA GLU A 91 11.10 -4.13 26.42
C GLU A 91 11.22 -5.14 25.25
N GLY A 92 12.15 -6.09 25.35
CA GLY A 92 12.39 -7.09 24.30
C GLY A 92 12.81 -6.47 22.96
N GLU A 93 12.02 -6.69 21.91
CA GLU A 93 12.16 -6.16 20.55
C GLU A 93 11.61 -4.72 20.39
N GLN A 94 11.01 -4.13 21.43
CA GLN A 94 10.51 -2.75 21.35
C GLN A 94 11.65 -1.73 21.14
N GLY A 95 11.34 -0.64 20.45
CA GLY A 95 12.24 0.49 20.24
C GLY A 95 11.90 1.27 18.99
N LEU A 96 12.89 2.01 18.50
CA LEU A 96 12.98 2.42 17.09
C LEU A 96 13.47 1.23 16.26
N GLN A 97 12.63 0.75 15.33
CA GLN A 97 12.86 -0.49 14.59
C GLN A 97 13.31 -0.27 13.15
N SER A 98 12.76 0.73 12.45
CA SER A 98 13.13 1.05 11.07
C SER A 98 12.98 2.54 10.77
N LEU A 99 13.65 2.99 9.71
CA LEU A 99 13.67 4.34 9.18
C LEU A 99 13.78 4.23 7.66
N VAL A 100 12.95 4.99 6.94
CA VAL A 100 13.04 5.13 5.48
C VAL A 100 12.96 6.61 5.10
N PHE A 101 13.71 6.98 4.07
CA PHE A 101 13.56 8.28 3.44
C PHE A 101 12.39 8.24 2.45
N ASP A 102 11.69 9.36 2.32
CA ASP A 102 10.72 9.55 1.24
C ASP A 102 11.43 9.44 -0.14
N PRO A 103 10.80 8.90 -1.19
CA PRO A 103 11.40 8.88 -2.54
C PRO A 103 11.84 10.28 -3.01
N ASP A 104 11.08 11.32 -2.64
CA ASP A 104 11.36 12.71 -3.03
C ASP A 104 12.18 13.45 -1.95
N PHE A 105 12.91 12.73 -1.08
CA PHE A 105 13.68 13.29 0.05
C PHE A 105 14.67 14.39 -0.35
N ALA A 106 15.24 14.34 -1.56
CA ALA A 106 16.10 15.41 -2.08
C ALA A 106 15.39 16.78 -2.17
N THR A 107 14.05 16.79 -2.25
CA THR A 107 13.20 17.98 -2.40
C THR A 107 12.31 18.22 -1.18
N ASN A 108 11.68 17.19 -0.62
CA ASN A 108 10.72 17.30 0.49
C ASN A 108 11.34 17.09 1.89
N HIS A 109 12.55 16.52 1.94
CA HIS A 109 13.30 16.20 3.16
C HIS A 109 12.53 15.35 4.20
N TYR A 110 11.55 14.55 3.78
CA TYR A 110 10.75 13.72 4.69
C TYR A 110 11.40 12.38 5.06
N VAL A 111 11.32 12.05 6.34
CA VAL A 111 11.92 10.85 6.94
C VAL A 111 10.85 10.14 7.79
N TYR A 112 10.60 8.87 7.52
CA TYR A 112 9.60 8.06 8.22
C TYR A 112 10.27 7.07 9.15
N VAL A 113 9.76 6.88 10.37
CA VAL A 113 10.30 5.96 11.38
C VAL A 113 9.21 5.09 12.01
N PHE A 114 9.53 3.82 12.24
CA PHE A 114 8.66 2.87 12.95
C PHE A 114 9.10 2.76 14.41
N VAL A 115 8.21 3.09 15.35
CA VAL A 115 8.50 3.17 16.79
C VAL A 115 7.42 2.52 17.64
N THR A 116 7.79 1.72 18.65
CA THR A 116 6.84 1.20 19.64
C THR A 116 6.56 2.24 20.74
N ARG A 117 5.28 2.45 21.08
CA ARG A 117 4.85 3.51 22.02
C ARG A 117 5.37 3.28 23.45
N PRO A 118 5.66 4.34 24.22
CA PRO A 118 6.20 4.26 25.58
C PRO A 118 5.13 4.04 26.67
N ASP A 119 3.87 3.88 26.31
CA ASP A 119 2.70 3.92 27.20
C ASP A 119 2.22 2.53 27.68
N PHE A 120 3.01 1.48 27.46
CA PHE A 120 2.73 0.07 27.82
C PHE A 120 1.45 -0.52 27.20
N THR A 121 0.87 0.14 26.18
CA THR A 121 -0.29 -0.36 25.42
C THR A 121 0.02 -1.56 24.53
N TYR A 122 1.30 -1.80 24.24
CA TYR A 122 1.78 -2.72 23.21
C TYR A 122 1.22 -2.39 21.81
N THR A 123 1.29 -1.11 21.43
CA THR A 123 1.14 -0.66 20.04
C THR A 123 2.36 0.15 19.55
N ALA A 124 2.42 0.38 18.24
CA ALA A 124 3.47 1.11 17.55
C ALA A 124 2.88 2.20 16.63
N GLN A 125 3.75 3.13 16.19
CA GLN A 125 3.42 4.22 15.28
C GLN A 125 4.40 4.23 14.11
N ILE A 126 3.93 4.69 12.96
CA ILE A 126 4.79 5.26 11.92
C ILE A 126 4.72 6.79 12.07
N LEU A 127 5.87 7.42 12.26
CA LEU A 127 6.03 8.87 12.38
C LEU A 127 6.78 9.41 11.19
N ARG A 128 6.40 10.60 10.70
CA ARG A 128 7.17 11.37 9.72
C ARG A 128 7.79 12.60 10.39
N PHE A 129 9.06 12.85 10.08
CA PHE A 129 9.78 14.08 10.40
C PHE A 129 10.24 14.75 9.10
N MET A 130 10.57 16.03 9.18
CA MET A 130 11.24 16.78 8.11
C MET A 130 12.68 17.07 8.56
N ASP A 131 13.66 16.73 7.73
CA ASP A 131 15.07 16.99 7.99
C ASP A 131 15.45 18.45 7.72
N VAL A 132 16.16 19.04 8.67
CA VAL A 132 16.78 20.36 8.54
C VAL A 132 18.24 20.25 9.01
N GLY A 133 19.13 19.86 8.10
CA GLY A 133 20.57 19.82 8.33
C GLY A 133 21.04 18.70 9.27
N GLY A 134 20.34 17.57 9.32
CA GLY A 134 20.62 16.45 10.21
C GLY A 134 19.84 16.50 11.53
N VAL A 135 18.78 17.31 11.61
CA VAL A 135 17.87 17.41 12.76
C VAL A 135 16.42 17.30 12.29
N GLY A 136 15.66 16.38 12.89
CA GLY A 136 14.27 16.09 12.55
C GLY A 136 13.29 17.00 13.27
N ILE A 137 12.48 17.72 12.51
CA ILE A 137 11.38 18.57 13.01
C ILE A 137 10.03 18.12 12.45
N ASN A 138 8.95 18.84 12.77
CA ASN A 138 7.60 18.61 12.20
C ASN A 138 7.05 17.18 12.37
N ARG A 139 7.29 16.55 13.54
CA ARG A 139 6.78 15.22 13.93
C ARG A 139 5.28 15.09 13.62
N THR A 140 4.96 14.30 12.61
CA THR A 140 3.61 13.92 12.19
C THR A 140 3.39 12.44 12.52
N VAL A 141 2.21 12.04 12.99
CA VAL A 141 1.82 10.62 13.04
C VAL A 141 1.18 10.26 11.70
N ILE A 142 1.61 9.16 11.09
CA ILE A 142 1.14 8.68 9.77
C ILE A 142 0.25 7.45 9.93
N VAL A 143 0.69 6.49 10.76
CA VAL A 143 -0.13 5.36 11.19
C VAL A 143 0.03 5.22 12.70
N ASP A 144 -1.07 5.05 13.43
CA ASP A 144 -1.07 4.86 14.90
C ASP A 144 -1.71 3.51 15.28
N ASP A 145 -1.60 3.14 16.55
CA ASP A 145 -2.18 1.93 17.17
C ASP A 145 -1.88 0.61 16.42
N ILE A 146 -0.74 0.55 15.72
CA ILE A 146 -0.24 -0.65 15.04
C ILE A 146 0.00 -1.75 16.09
N PRO A 147 -0.56 -2.97 15.97
CA PRO A 147 -0.42 -4.00 17.00
C PRO A 147 1.04 -4.44 17.23
N ALA A 148 1.53 -4.33 18.47
CA ALA A 148 2.89 -4.70 18.87
C ALA A 148 2.89 -5.59 20.14
N GLY A 149 4.06 -5.99 20.62
CA GLY A 149 4.25 -6.81 21.82
C GLY A 149 5.55 -6.48 22.53
N THR A 150 6.10 -7.44 23.28
CA THR A 150 7.51 -7.44 23.69
C THR A 150 8.41 -8.14 22.68
N ILE A 151 7.84 -8.99 21.81
CA ILE A 151 8.52 -9.76 20.76
C ILE A 151 7.64 -9.83 19.51
N HIS A 152 8.25 -10.17 18.38
CA HIS A 152 7.66 -10.31 17.05
C HIS A 152 6.83 -9.10 16.62
N ASN A 153 7.45 -7.93 16.65
CA ASN A 153 6.78 -6.67 16.30
C ASN A 153 6.67 -6.46 14.78
N GLY A 154 7.52 -7.08 13.97
CA GLY A 154 7.75 -6.69 12.59
C GLY A 154 8.59 -5.41 12.54
N GLY A 155 7.99 -4.32 12.06
CA GLY A 155 8.60 -2.99 12.04
C GLY A 155 9.50 -2.72 10.83
N GLY A 156 9.70 -3.69 9.92
CA GLY A 156 10.38 -3.44 8.65
C GLY A 156 9.56 -2.50 7.77
N MET A 157 10.22 -1.56 7.08
CA MET A 157 9.58 -0.62 6.15
C MET A 157 10.37 -0.51 4.84
N ALA A 158 9.67 -0.19 3.74
CA ALA A 158 10.25 0.27 2.47
C ALA A 158 9.22 1.11 1.69
N PHE A 159 9.67 2.08 0.91
CA PHE A 159 8.82 2.67 -0.15
C PHE A 159 8.84 1.77 -1.39
N GLY A 160 7.69 1.61 -2.02
CA GLY A 160 7.55 0.90 -3.30
C GLY A 160 7.80 1.79 -4.52
N PRO A 161 7.93 1.18 -5.71
CA PRO A 161 7.99 1.91 -6.99
C PRO A 161 6.67 2.60 -7.35
N ASP A 162 5.60 2.34 -6.60
CA ASP A 162 4.33 3.07 -6.65
C ASP A 162 4.33 4.34 -5.76
N GLY A 163 5.45 4.66 -5.10
CA GLY A 163 5.58 5.81 -4.21
C GLY A 163 4.90 5.64 -2.83
N LEU A 164 4.33 4.47 -2.53
CA LEU A 164 3.62 4.19 -1.29
C LEU A 164 4.50 3.50 -0.24
N LEU A 165 4.14 3.66 1.03
CA LEU A 165 4.87 3.11 2.16
C LEU A 165 4.37 1.70 2.49
N TYR A 166 5.27 0.72 2.41
CA TYR A 166 5.04 -0.65 2.84
C TYR A 166 5.63 -0.87 4.23
N PHE A 167 4.91 -1.58 5.11
CA PHE A 167 5.37 -1.89 6.45
C PHE A 167 4.93 -3.28 6.94
N GLY A 168 5.82 -3.96 7.66
CA GLY A 168 5.59 -5.29 8.22
C GLY A 168 5.13 -5.24 9.67
N VAL A 169 4.17 -6.09 10.05
CA VAL A 169 3.68 -6.23 11.43
C VAL A 169 3.66 -7.71 11.79
N GLY A 170 4.32 -8.08 12.88
CA GLY A 170 4.49 -9.48 13.30
C GLY A 170 3.31 -10.06 14.08
N ASP A 171 3.48 -11.29 14.56
CA ASP A 171 2.47 -12.06 15.30
C ASP A 171 2.43 -11.76 16.81
N ARG A 172 3.27 -10.82 17.28
CA ARG A 172 3.35 -10.32 18.65
C ARG A 172 3.76 -11.36 19.70
N GLY A 173 4.27 -12.53 19.28
CA GLY A 173 4.51 -13.70 20.14
C GLY A 173 3.26 -14.55 20.38
N THR A 174 2.19 -14.35 19.60
CA THR A 174 0.84 -14.87 19.91
C THR A 174 0.17 -15.64 18.78
N LYS A 175 0.78 -15.72 17.59
CA LYS A 175 0.17 -16.24 16.34
C LYS A 175 -1.07 -15.47 15.87
N ALA A 176 -1.36 -14.29 16.43
CA ALA A 176 -2.50 -13.47 16.07
C ALA A 176 -2.43 -12.94 14.63
N GLY A 177 -3.57 -12.93 13.93
CA GLY A 177 -3.66 -12.54 12.52
C GLY A 177 -2.96 -13.48 11.52
N GLY A 178 -2.44 -14.63 11.98
CA GLY A 178 -1.94 -15.68 11.11
C GLY A 178 -3.07 -16.38 10.33
N GLY A 179 -2.75 -16.93 9.16
CA GLY A 179 -3.76 -17.44 8.23
C GLY A 179 -4.53 -16.33 7.51
N ASP A 180 -5.82 -16.58 7.26
CA ASP A 180 -6.73 -15.70 6.51
C ASP A 180 -7.53 -14.71 7.38
N ASP A 181 -7.11 -14.44 8.62
CA ASP A 181 -7.73 -13.39 9.45
C ASP A 181 -7.32 -12.00 8.94
N LEU A 182 -8.17 -11.40 8.11
CA LEU A 182 -7.98 -10.06 7.56
C LEU A 182 -8.42 -8.93 8.51
N THR A 183 -9.04 -9.24 9.66
CA THR A 183 -9.49 -8.22 10.61
C THR A 183 -8.35 -7.59 11.41
N LEU A 184 -7.20 -8.27 11.47
CA LEU A 184 -6.02 -7.87 12.24
C LEU A 184 -4.82 -7.53 11.34
N LEU A 185 -4.22 -6.35 11.58
CA LEU A 185 -2.91 -5.95 11.04
C LEU A 185 -1.75 -6.89 11.43
N ALA A 186 -1.92 -7.74 12.45
CA ALA A 186 -0.89 -8.67 12.91
C ALA A 186 -0.61 -9.80 11.90
N SER A 187 0.65 -10.24 11.83
CA SER A 187 1.16 -11.23 10.86
C SER A 187 1.04 -10.80 9.37
N LYS A 188 1.14 -9.50 9.05
CA LYS A 188 0.91 -8.93 7.71
C LYS A 188 2.09 -8.13 7.16
N ILE A 189 2.09 -7.94 5.84
CA ILE A 189 2.69 -6.79 5.17
C ILE A 189 1.52 -5.88 4.78
N ASN A 190 1.67 -4.58 5.05
CA ASN A 190 0.66 -3.56 4.83
C ASN A 190 1.21 -2.45 3.92
N ARG A 191 0.32 -1.67 3.30
CA ARG A 191 0.62 -0.63 2.30
C ARG A 191 -0.29 0.59 2.51
N VAL A 192 0.30 1.78 2.59
CA VAL A 192 -0.37 3.04 2.94
C VAL A 192 0.18 4.22 2.12
N HIS A 193 -0.63 5.26 1.91
CA HIS A 193 -0.17 6.53 1.30
C HIS A 193 0.80 7.30 2.21
N LYS A 194 1.58 8.22 1.62
CA LYS A 194 2.59 9.07 2.31
C LYS A 194 2.01 9.91 3.48
N ASP A 195 0.70 10.10 3.53
CA ASP A 195 -0.02 10.86 4.56
C ASP A 195 -0.76 9.99 5.61
N GLY A 196 -0.80 8.67 5.43
CA GLY A 196 -1.52 7.74 6.29
C GLY A 196 -2.88 7.27 5.76
N THR A 197 -3.35 7.80 4.63
CA THR A 197 -4.63 7.38 4.03
C THR A 197 -4.53 6.01 3.34
N THR A 198 -5.68 5.32 3.26
CA THR A 198 -5.74 3.93 2.77
C THR A 198 -5.88 3.85 1.25
N PRO A 199 -5.01 3.10 0.54
CA PRO A 199 -5.13 2.87 -0.90
C PRO A 199 -6.27 1.91 -1.25
N SER A 200 -7.19 2.34 -2.12
CA SER A 200 -8.36 1.53 -2.54
C SER A 200 -8.02 0.43 -3.55
N ASP A 201 -6.79 0.39 -4.06
CA ASP A 201 -6.23 -0.69 -4.89
C ASP A 201 -5.56 -1.80 -4.06
N ASN A 202 -5.57 -1.73 -2.72
CA ASN A 202 -5.09 -2.80 -1.86
C ASN A 202 -5.89 -4.12 -2.04
N PRO A 203 -5.25 -5.30 -1.91
CA PRO A 203 -5.84 -6.60 -2.26
C PRO A 203 -7.04 -7.05 -1.41
N PHE A 204 -7.23 -6.47 -0.22
CA PHE A 204 -8.29 -6.82 0.72
C PHE A 204 -9.19 -5.64 1.07
N TYR A 205 -9.13 -4.56 0.28
CA TYR A 205 -9.94 -3.36 0.48
C TYR A 205 -11.44 -3.68 0.38
N ASP A 206 -12.19 -3.46 1.47
CA ASP A 206 -13.66 -3.50 1.49
C ASP A 206 -14.34 -2.30 2.18
N GLY A 207 -13.58 -1.33 2.71
CA GLY A 207 -14.07 -0.01 3.11
C GLY A 207 -14.76 -0.01 4.48
N ASP A 208 -16.10 0.04 4.49
CA ASP A 208 -16.90 -0.10 5.72
C ASP A 208 -17.05 -1.59 6.16
N GLY A 209 -16.26 -2.50 5.57
CA GLY A 209 -16.29 -3.93 5.84
C GLY A 209 -15.44 -4.35 7.06
N PRO A 210 -15.29 -5.68 7.27
CA PRO A 210 -14.55 -6.22 8.41
C PRO A 210 -13.03 -6.31 8.20
N ASN A 211 -12.51 -6.10 7.00
CA ASN A 211 -11.08 -6.21 6.75
C ASN A 211 -10.31 -5.00 7.31
N ASN A 212 -9.02 -5.17 7.53
CA ASN A 212 -8.13 -4.02 7.58
C ASN A 212 -7.64 -3.70 6.16
N ASP A 213 -8.19 -2.64 5.57
CA ASP A 213 -7.93 -2.21 4.20
C ASP A 213 -6.43 -1.91 3.89
N LEU A 214 -5.57 -1.72 4.91
CA LEU A 214 -4.13 -1.53 4.70
C LEU A 214 -3.38 -2.80 4.30
N ILE A 215 -3.99 -3.99 4.38
CA ILE A 215 -3.28 -5.26 4.16
C ILE A 215 -2.89 -5.44 2.69
N TRP A 216 -1.60 -5.73 2.47
CA TRP A 216 -1.03 -6.09 1.17
C TRP A 216 -0.78 -7.61 1.03
N ALA A 217 -0.26 -8.27 2.06
CA ALA A 217 0.01 -9.71 2.09
C ALA A 217 -0.05 -10.26 3.53
N ARG A 218 -0.27 -11.57 3.71
CA ARG A 218 -0.60 -12.16 5.03
C ARG A 218 0.15 -13.44 5.41
N GLY A 219 0.11 -13.77 6.69
CA GLY A 219 0.69 -15.00 7.25
C GLY A 219 2.22 -14.97 7.32
N PHE A 220 2.78 -13.90 7.87
CA PHE A 220 4.20 -13.75 8.22
C PHE A 220 4.38 -13.78 9.74
N ARG A 221 5.48 -14.33 10.26
CA ARG A 221 5.72 -14.40 11.72
C ARG A 221 6.29 -13.10 12.29
N ASN A 222 7.48 -12.70 11.84
CA ASN A 222 8.15 -11.47 12.26
C ASN A 222 8.85 -10.80 11.05
N PRO A 223 8.12 -10.04 10.20
CA PRO A 223 8.68 -9.35 9.03
C PRO A 223 9.48 -8.11 9.45
N PHE A 224 10.75 -8.30 9.81
CA PHE A 224 11.59 -7.32 10.51
C PHE A 224 12.38 -6.37 9.58
N ARG A 225 12.68 -6.82 8.35
CA ARG A 225 13.30 -6.00 7.30
C ARG A 225 12.73 -6.32 5.94
N MET A 226 12.72 -5.31 5.08
CA MET A 226 12.30 -5.42 3.69
C MET A 226 13.04 -4.41 2.80
N ARG A 227 13.15 -4.72 1.50
CA ARG A 227 13.69 -3.86 0.44
C ARG A 227 12.90 -4.15 -0.84
N PHE A 228 12.75 -3.17 -1.72
CA PHE A 228 12.37 -3.47 -3.11
C PHE A 228 13.61 -3.84 -3.93
N GLU A 229 13.44 -4.74 -4.89
CA GLU A 229 14.44 -5.22 -5.84
C GLU A 229 14.58 -4.20 -6.99
N PRO A 230 15.73 -3.50 -7.12
CA PRO A 230 15.93 -2.45 -8.12
C PRO A 230 15.64 -2.92 -9.56
N GLY A 231 15.14 -2.00 -10.39
CA GLY A 231 14.72 -2.24 -11.77
C GLY A 231 13.47 -3.13 -11.94
N THR A 232 13.27 -4.13 -11.07
CA THR A 232 12.19 -5.13 -11.21
C THR A 232 10.96 -4.86 -10.34
N GLY A 233 11.09 -4.06 -9.28
CA GLY A 233 9.98 -3.62 -8.43
C GLY A 233 9.35 -4.67 -7.51
N LYS A 234 9.98 -5.84 -7.29
CA LYS A 234 9.44 -6.83 -6.32
C LYS A 234 9.90 -6.52 -4.90
N LEU A 235 8.99 -6.64 -3.93
CA LEU A 235 9.30 -6.57 -2.51
C LEU A 235 10.01 -7.85 -2.05
N TRP A 236 11.15 -7.72 -1.37
CA TRP A 236 11.81 -8.80 -0.63
C TRP A 236 11.66 -8.55 0.87
N VAL A 237 11.33 -9.59 1.63
CA VAL A 237 11.06 -9.52 3.08
C VAL A 237 11.84 -10.60 3.82
N ASN A 238 12.60 -10.18 4.84
CA ASN A 238 13.27 -11.04 5.80
C ASN A 238 12.35 -11.29 7.00
N VAL A 239 12.13 -12.56 7.34
CA VAL A 239 11.12 -13.00 8.32
C VAL A 239 11.75 -13.98 9.32
N ALA A 240 11.78 -13.59 10.60
CA ALA A 240 12.32 -14.45 11.66
C ALA A 240 11.29 -15.50 12.11
N GLY A 241 11.73 -16.75 12.13
CA GLY A 241 10.94 -17.97 12.33
C GLY A 241 10.79 -18.42 13.78
N GLU A 242 9.96 -19.42 13.98
CA GLU A 242 9.92 -20.25 15.20
C GLU A 242 10.90 -21.43 15.08
N VAL A 243 11.11 -21.89 13.84
CA VAL A 243 11.93 -23.04 13.45
C VAL A 243 12.84 -22.70 12.26
N SER A 244 12.45 -21.79 11.36
CA SER A 244 13.23 -21.45 10.16
C SER A 244 13.23 -19.96 9.84
N GLU A 245 14.41 -19.38 9.72
CA GLU A 245 14.61 -18.05 9.15
C GLU A 245 14.28 -18.08 7.65
N GLN A 246 13.50 -17.13 7.15
CA GLN A 246 12.97 -17.14 5.79
C GLN A 246 13.13 -15.79 5.10
N ILE A 247 13.46 -15.82 3.80
CA ILE A 247 13.45 -14.65 2.92
C ILE A 247 12.45 -14.91 1.78
N PHE A 248 11.48 -14.03 1.64
CA PHE A 248 10.41 -14.12 0.63
C PHE A 248 10.54 -13.01 -0.41
N ARG A 249 10.13 -13.30 -1.64
CA ARG A 249 9.65 -12.29 -2.60
C ARG A 249 8.14 -12.20 -2.41
N VAL A 250 7.59 -11.00 -2.29
CA VAL A 250 6.19 -10.74 -1.91
C VAL A 250 5.52 -9.82 -2.93
N GLY A 251 4.29 -10.15 -3.32
CA GLY A 251 3.42 -9.40 -4.21
C GLY A 251 2.01 -9.23 -3.64
N ARG A 252 1.10 -8.75 -4.50
CA ARG A 252 -0.26 -8.33 -4.13
C ARG A 252 -1.14 -9.52 -3.73
N GLY A 253 -1.56 -9.56 -2.47
CA GLY A 253 -2.51 -10.56 -1.94
C GLY A 253 -1.89 -11.88 -1.47
N ASP A 254 -0.56 -11.98 -1.47
CA ASP A 254 0.17 -13.19 -1.15
C ASP A 254 -0.05 -13.72 0.27
N HIS A 255 0.21 -15.02 0.45
CA HIS A 255 0.14 -15.69 1.76
C HIS A 255 1.38 -16.55 2.05
N ALA A 256 2.13 -16.23 3.10
CA ALA A 256 3.38 -16.94 3.47
C ALA A 256 3.22 -18.14 4.43
N GLY A 257 1.99 -18.45 4.84
CA GLY A 257 1.63 -19.70 5.52
C GLY A 257 1.73 -19.72 7.05
N TRP A 258 2.29 -18.69 7.71
CA TRP A 258 2.23 -18.58 9.17
C TRP A 258 0.76 -18.43 9.62
N ALA A 259 0.28 -19.11 10.65
CA ALA A 259 1.02 -19.86 11.67
C ALA A 259 1.00 -21.41 11.53
N THR A 260 0.68 -21.90 10.34
CA THR A 260 0.52 -23.35 10.02
C THR A 260 1.75 -23.94 9.34
N TYR A 261 2.38 -23.17 8.44
CA TYR A 261 3.50 -23.61 7.61
C TYR A 261 4.75 -22.76 7.85
N GLU A 262 5.90 -23.42 7.82
CA GLU A 262 7.22 -22.84 8.05
C GLU A 262 8.29 -23.74 7.40
N ASN A 263 9.02 -23.18 6.44
CA ASN A 263 9.87 -23.89 5.48
C ASN A 263 9.24 -25.19 4.91
N ASN A 264 7.92 -25.24 4.78
CA ASN A 264 7.19 -26.43 4.29
C ASN A 264 5.87 -26.05 3.58
N GLN A 265 5.77 -24.80 3.14
CA GLN A 265 4.61 -24.24 2.47
C GLN A 265 4.15 -25.12 1.28
N PRO A 266 2.86 -25.50 1.20
CA PRO A 266 2.32 -26.21 0.06
C PRO A 266 2.03 -25.25 -1.11
N GLU A 267 1.65 -25.82 -2.25
CA GLU A 267 1.20 -25.07 -3.43
C GLU A 267 0.06 -24.09 -3.07
N GLY A 268 0.09 -22.88 -3.64
CA GLY A 268 -0.82 -21.78 -3.30
C GLY A 268 -0.31 -20.83 -2.20
N PHE A 269 0.80 -21.15 -1.53
CA PHE A 269 1.47 -20.26 -0.57
C PHE A 269 2.84 -19.81 -1.11
N LEU A 270 3.35 -18.69 -0.60
CA LEU A 270 4.69 -18.22 -0.93
C LEU A 270 5.75 -19.25 -0.53
N THR A 271 6.60 -19.58 -1.50
CA THR A 271 7.79 -20.42 -1.29
C THR A 271 8.96 -19.54 -0.90
N PRO A 272 9.54 -19.65 0.32
CA PRO A 272 10.69 -18.84 0.69
C PRO A 272 11.90 -19.17 -0.20
N LEU A 273 12.56 -18.13 -0.71
CA LEU A 273 13.74 -18.22 -1.59
C LEU A 273 14.94 -18.75 -0.81
N VAL A 274 15.21 -18.12 0.35
CA VAL A 274 16.18 -18.57 1.33
C VAL A 274 15.41 -19.09 2.54
N ALA A 275 15.79 -20.27 3.02
CA ALA A 275 15.39 -20.78 4.33
C ALA A 275 16.55 -21.49 5.04
N TYR A 276 16.62 -21.41 6.37
CA TYR A 276 17.54 -22.20 7.20
C TYR A 276 17.07 -22.34 8.65
N LEU A 277 17.46 -23.44 9.30
CA LEU A 277 17.29 -23.63 10.74
C LEU A 277 18.39 -22.87 11.51
N PRO A 278 18.05 -22.00 12.48
CA PRO A 278 18.99 -21.42 13.43
C PRO A 278 19.93 -22.47 14.07
N GLY A 279 21.24 -22.22 14.06
CA GLY A 279 22.26 -22.99 14.77
C GLY A 279 22.41 -24.47 14.39
N SER A 280 21.65 -24.96 13.40
CA SER A 280 21.27 -26.38 13.29
C SER A 280 21.30 -26.91 11.85
N TRP A 281 20.98 -28.19 11.69
CA TRP A 281 20.86 -28.86 10.39
C TRP A 281 19.64 -29.78 10.32
N GLU A 282 19.01 -29.85 9.16
CA GLU A 282 18.02 -30.89 8.87
C GLU A 282 18.71 -32.24 8.68
N LEU A 283 18.03 -33.34 8.97
CA LEU A 283 18.55 -34.71 8.88
C LEU A 283 17.48 -35.64 8.31
N TYR A 284 17.76 -36.27 7.16
CA TYR A 284 16.86 -37.24 6.52
C TYR A 284 17.59 -38.56 6.28
N PHE A 285 16.92 -39.68 6.51
CA PHE A 285 17.46 -41.03 6.26
C PHE A 285 16.95 -41.55 4.91
N PHE A 286 17.75 -42.31 4.15
CA PHE A 286 17.33 -42.85 2.84
C PHE A 286 16.71 -44.23 2.96
N THR A 287 15.78 -44.56 2.06
CA THR A 287 15.19 -45.92 2.02
C THR A 287 16.25 -46.98 1.71
N PRO A 288 16.00 -48.28 2.01
CA PRO A 288 16.97 -49.36 1.75
C PRO A 288 17.40 -49.51 0.28
N THR A 289 16.64 -48.92 -0.65
CA THR A 289 16.95 -48.84 -2.09
C THR A 289 16.88 -47.38 -2.59
N GLY A 290 17.14 -46.42 -1.71
CA GLY A 290 16.79 -45.02 -1.92
C GLY A 290 17.80 -44.21 -2.72
N ALA A 291 19.00 -44.72 -3.00
CA ALA A 291 20.06 -43.99 -3.71
C ALA A 291 20.27 -44.61 -5.10
N VAL A 292 19.89 -43.90 -6.16
CA VAL A 292 19.94 -44.39 -7.54
C VAL A 292 20.63 -43.37 -8.43
N ARG A 293 21.71 -43.78 -9.11
CA ARG A 293 22.37 -43.01 -10.16
C ARG A 293 22.00 -43.60 -11.51
N GLN A 294 21.48 -42.77 -12.41
CA GLN A 294 21.10 -43.18 -13.76
C GLN A 294 21.34 -42.04 -14.75
N ASN A 295 22.03 -42.32 -15.87
CA ASN A 295 22.38 -41.34 -16.91
C ASN A 295 23.07 -40.07 -16.37
N GLY A 296 23.87 -40.19 -15.31
CA GLY A 296 24.59 -39.08 -14.66
C GLY A 296 23.79 -38.29 -13.60
N VAL A 297 22.47 -38.48 -13.51
CA VAL A 297 21.63 -37.90 -12.44
C VAL A 297 21.59 -38.86 -11.26
N THR A 298 21.79 -38.37 -10.04
CA THR A 298 21.60 -39.19 -8.82
C THR A 298 20.35 -38.74 -8.08
N THR A 299 19.36 -39.63 -7.97
CA THR A 299 18.15 -39.44 -7.16
C THR A 299 18.31 -40.09 -5.79
N PHE A 300 17.95 -39.37 -4.75
CA PHE A 300 17.85 -39.86 -3.37
C PHE A 300 16.39 -39.82 -2.90
N THR A 301 15.91 -40.92 -2.30
CA THR A 301 14.56 -41.08 -1.74
C THR A 301 14.61 -41.28 -0.22
N VAL A 302 13.88 -40.47 0.54
CA VAL A 302 13.92 -40.45 2.01
C VAL A 302 12.92 -41.44 2.66
N GLN A 303 13.15 -41.79 3.92
CA GLN A 303 12.27 -42.64 4.73
C GLN A 303 11.18 -41.85 5.46
N GLY A 304 10.05 -42.52 5.68
CA GLY A 304 8.97 -42.03 6.54
C GLY A 304 8.04 -41.05 5.83
N SER A 305 7.35 -40.23 6.61
CA SER A 305 6.35 -39.26 6.14
C SER A 305 6.85 -37.81 6.12
N GLN A 306 8.16 -37.59 6.30
CA GLN A 306 8.76 -36.25 6.25
C GLN A 306 9.07 -35.90 4.79
N PRO A 307 8.37 -34.93 4.18
CA PRO A 307 8.66 -34.50 2.82
C PRO A 307 9.97 -33.71 2.77
N VAL A 308 10.63 -33.69 1.61
CA VAL A 308 11.84 -32.89 1.36
C VAL A 308 11.52 -31.44 0.93
N THR A 309 10.30 -30.95 1.18
CA THR A 309 9.83 -29.61 0.80
C THR A 309 10.54 -28.46 1.53
N ALA A 310 11.23 -28.77 2.64
CA ALA A 310 12.11 -27.86 3.37
C ALA A 310 13.50 -27.70 2.74
N LEU A 311 13.88 -28.61 1.84
CA LEU A 311 15.08 -28.45 1.03
C LEU A 311 14.79 -27.54 -0.17
N ARG A 312 15.85 -26.97 -0.75
CA ARG A 312 15.79 -26.09 -1.93
C ARG A 312 16.80 -26.54 -2.97
N LYS A 313 16.51 -26.26 -4.25
CA LYS A 313 17.48 -26.38 -5.33
C LYS A 313 18.60 -25.36 -5.09
N GLY A 314 19.86 -25.78 -5.21
CA GLY A 314 21.01 -24.98 -4.77
C GLY A 314 21.42 -25.22 -3.32
N ARG A 315 20.62 -25.89 -2.49
CA ARG A 315 21.02 -26.23 -1.11
C ARG A 315 22.16 -27.25 -1.13
N LYS A 316 23.18 -26.97 -0.33
CA LYS A 316 24.33 -27.84 -0.09
C LYS A 316 23.98 -28.88 0.98
N VAL A 317 24.18 -30.16 0.66
CA VAL A 317 23.89 -31.29 1.56
C VAL A 317 25.09 -32.23 1.67
N THR A 318 25.29 -32.80 2.85
CA THR A 318 26.31 -33.83 3.12
C THR A 318 25.63 -35.19 3.22
N VAL A 319 25.96 -36.11 2.31
CA VAL A 319 25.43 -37.48 2.22
C VAL A 319 26.43 -38.47 2.81
N ARG A 320 25.98 -39.33 3.73
CA ARG A 320 26.82 -40.32 4.43
C ARG A 320 26.11 -41.65 4.66
N GLU A 321 26.91 -42.68 4.91
CA GLU A 321 26.48 -44.02 5.33
C GLU A 321 25.56 -44.76 4.34
N VAL A 322 25.47 -44.29 3.09
CA VAL A 322 24.93 -45.09 1.97
C VAL A 322 25.82 -46.31 1.78
N LEU A 323 25.19 -47.49 1.58
CA LEU A 323 25.89 -48.79 1.54
C LEU A 323 26.90 -48.91 0.39
N ASP A 324 26.62 -48.29 -0.75
CA ASP A 324 27.62 -48.02 -1.79
C ASP A 324 28.31 -46.69 -1.46
N PRO A 325 29.63 -46.70 -1.14
CA PRO A 325 30.33 -45.50 -0.73
C PRO A 325 30.48 -44.45 -1.85
N SER A 326 30.24 -44.79 -3.13
CA SER A 326 30.31 -43.84 -4.25
C SER A 326 29.22 -42.78 -4.24
N PHE A 327 28.16 -42.97 -3.44
CA PHE A 327 27.10 -41.96 -3.25
C PHE A 327 27.43 -40.94 -2.15
N ASN A 328 28.34 -41.29 -1.23
CA ASN A 328 28.68 -40.47 -0.07
C ASN A 328 29.57 -39.28 -0.47
N GLY A 329 29.33 -38.10 0.10
CA GLY A 329 30.03 -36.88 -0.26
C GLY A 329 29.28 -35.61 0.16
N THR A 330 29.57 -34.51 -0.51
CA THR A 330 28.86 -33.23 -0.34
C THR A 330 28.41 -32.75 -1.72
N TRP A 331 27.11 -32.49 -1.86
CA TRP A 331 26.44 -32.29 -3.14
C TRP A 331 25.53 -31.06 -3.10
N ILE A 332 25.18 -30.55 -4.28
CA ILE A 332 24.17 -29.49 -4.46
C ILE A 332 22.89 -30.16 -4.98
N ILE A 333 21.73 -29.79 -4.41
CA ILE A 333 20.43 -30.29 -4.89
C ILE A 333 20.08 -29.63 -6.23
N THR A 334 19.72 -30.44 -7.23
CA THR A 334 19.39 -30.00 -8.59
C THR A 334 17.91 -30.15 -8.96
N GLY A 335 17.08 -30.75 -8.11
CA GLY A 335 15.64 -30.88 -8.34
C GLY A 335 14.92 -31.78 -7.35
N PHE A 336 13.60 -31.90 -7.48
CA PHE A 336 12.71 -32.69 -6.61
C PHE A 336 11.73 -33.52 -7.44
N PRO A 337 12.05 -34.78 -7.80
CA PRO A 337 11.16 -35.61 -8.63
C PRO A 337 9.84 -36.00 -7.94
N THR A 338 9.82 -36.02 -6.60
CA THR A 338 8.62 -36.24 -5.78
C THR A 338 8.75 -35.48 -4.46
N PRO A 339 7.67 -35.29 -3.67
CA PRO A 339 7.76 -34.74 -2.32
C PRO A 339 8.66 -35.52 -1.33
N TYR A 340 9.13 -36.71 -1.70
CA TYR A 340 10.01 -37.56 -0.88
C TYR A 340 11.34 -37.90 -1.58
N SER A 341 11.69 -37.22 -2.66
CA SER A 341 12.96 -37.43 -3.36
C SER A 341 13.54 -36.16 -3.95
N PHE A 342 14.87 -36.11 -4.05
CA PHE A 342 15.62 -35.02 -4.64
C PHE A 342 16.72 -35.55 -5.55
N THR A 343 17.17 -34.75 -6.52
CA THR A 343 18.32 -35.06 -7.37
C THR A 343 19.55 -34.27 -6.95
N VAL A 344 20.72 -34.84 -7.24
CA VAL A 344 22.01 -34.14 -7.26
C VAL A 344 22.77 -34.53 -8.53
N ASP A 345 23.60 -33.61 -9.00
CA ASP A 345 24.50 -33.86 -10.12
C ASP A 345 25.78 -34.50 -9.55
N GLN A 346 25.97 -35.79 -9.81
CA GLN A 346 27.04 -36.60 -9.24
C GLN A 346 27.64 -37.49 -10.34
N PRO A 347 28.90 -37.25 -10.75
CA PRO A 347 29.54 -38.04 -11.80
C PRO A 347 29.84 -39.46 -11.32
N GLY A 348 29.50 -40.45 -12.14
CA GLY A 348 29.79 -41.86 -11.89
C GLY A 348 29.01 -42.78 -12.83
N PRO A 349 29.31 -44.09 -12.85
CA PRO A 349 28.50 -45.08 -13.55
C PRO A 349 27.13 -45.22 -12.89
N ASP A 350 26.15 -45.69 -13.67
CA ASP A 350 24.82 -46.06 -13.17
C ASP A 350 24.91 -47.12 -12.05
N ALA A 351 24.18 -46.88 -10.97
CA ALA A 351 24.26 -47.68 -9.74
C ALA A 351 22.96 -47.56 -8.92
N ALA A 352 22.68 -48.56 -8.08
CA ALA A 352 21.55 -48.53 -7.15
C ALA A 352 21.99 -49.06 -5.78
N SER A 353 21.60 -48.34 -4.73
CA SER A 353 21.98 -48.58 -3.34
C SER A 353 20.95 -47.95 -2.38
N GLY A 354 21.25 -47.89 -1.09
CA GLY A 354 20.38 -47.26 -0.10
C GLY A 354 20.95 -47.38 1.32
N GLY A 355 20.09 -47.08 2.30
CA GLY A 355 20.53 -46.78 3.66
C GLY A 355 21.33 -45.46 3.71
N GLY A 356 21.79 -45.09 4.91
CA GLY A 356 22.47 -43.81 5.13
C GLY A 356 21.52 -42.61 5.28
N TRP A 357 22.08 -41.41 5.21
CA TRP A 357 21.39 -40.15 5.49
C TRP A 357 22.03 -38.94 4.78
N LEU A 358 21.24 -37.87 4.65
CA LEU A 358 21.71 -36.52 4.33
C LEU A 358 21.59 -35.61 5.55
N ARG A 359 22.45 -34.60 5.63
CA ARG A 359 22.17 -33.39 6.43
C ARG A 359 22.44 -32.11 5.63
N THR A 360 21.80 -31.02 6.00
CA THR A 360 22.18 -29.68 5.50
C THR A 360 23.49 -29.21 6.15
N ASP A 361 24.02 -28.12 5.61
CA ASP A 361 24.94 -27.22 6.32
C ASP A 361 24.26 -26.49 7.49
N ILE A 362 25.07 -26.14 8.51
CA ILE A 362 24.71 -25.23 9.61
C ILE A 362 24.73 -23.80 9.07
N MET A 363 23.76 -22.97 9.46
CA MET A 363 23.75 -21.55 9.13
C MET A 363 23.15 -20.72 10.27
N GLY A 364 23.84 -19.63 10.62
CA GLY A 364 23.27 -18.50 11.37
C GLY A 364 22.58 -18.81 12.70
N GLU A 365 21.82 -17.84 13.17
CA GLU A 365 20.81 -17.96 14.25
C GLU A 365 19.57 -17.08 13.97
N ALA A 366 19.69 -15.96 13.25
CA ALA A 366 18.58 -15.06 12.92
C ALA A 366 18.92 -14.12 11.73
N VAL A 367 18.03 -13.99 10.74
CA VAL A 367 18.20 -13.04 9.62
C VAL A 367 17.78 -11.63 10.05
N VAL A 368 18.67 -10.65 9.86
CA VAL A 368 18.47 -9.30 10.44
C VAL A 368 18.19 -8.21 9.41
N GLY A 369 18.81 -8.27 8.22
CA GLY A 369 18.73 -7.21 7.22
C GLY A 369 19.40 -7.60 5.91
N GLY A 370 19.24 -6.76 4.89
CA GLY A 370 19.76 -7.05 3.55
C GLY A 370 19.70 -5.86 2.59
N ALA A 371 20.43 -5.96 1.49
CA ALA A 371 20.59 -4.94 0.46
C ALA A 371 20.89 -5.59 -0.91
N PHE A 372 20.62 -4.91 -2.02
CA PHE A 372 20.95 -5.41 -3.36
C PHE A 372 22.33 -4.90 -3.80
N SER A 373 22.99 -5.63 -4.71
CA SER A 373 24.15 -5.11 -5.42
C SER A 373 23.69 -4.16 -6.52
N GLU A 374 23.86 -2.86 -6.25
CA GLU A 374 23.49 -1.76 -7.16
C GLU A 374 24.71 -1.12 -7.83
N GLY A 375 25.88 -1.17 -7.17
CA GLY A 375 27.08 -0.41 -7.55
C GLY A 375 28.22 -1.25 -8.13
N SER A 376 28.92 -0.68 -9.10
CA SER A 376 30.03 -1.28 -9.86
C SER A 376 31.29 -1.64 -9.08
N LEU A 377 31.33 -1.41 -7.75
CA LEU A 377 32.48 -1.80 -6.92
C LEU A 377 32.63 -3.32 -6.84
N PHE A 378 31.51 -4.04 -6.70
CA PHE A 378 31.52 -5.50 -6.72
C PHE A 378 31.62 -6.02 -8.17
N PRO A 379 32.28 -7.18 -8.41
CA PRO A 379 32.42 -7.75 -9.76
C PRO A 379 31.05 -7.92 -10.45
N ALA A 380 30.98 -7.79 -11.77
CA ALA A 380 29.70 -7.74 -12.51
C ALA A 380 28.74 -8.92 -12.22
N GLU A 381 29.27 -10.10 -11.94
CA GLU A 381 28.53 -11.30 -11.48
C GLU A 381 27.81 -11.14 -10.11
N TYR A 382 28.05 -10.05 -9.40
CA TYR A 382 27.38 -9.68 -8.15
C TYR A 382 26.13 -8.81 -8.40
N GLN A 383 25.99 -8.10 -9.52
CA GLN A 383 24.90 -7.15 -9.72
C GLN A 383 23.51 -7.80 -9.67
N GLY A 384 22.54 -7.08 -9.09
CA GLY A 384 21.19 -7.57 -8.83
C GLY A 384 21.07 -8.66 -7.75
N ASN A 385 22.17 -9.23 -7.25
CA ASN A 385 22.10 -10.22 -6.17
C ASN A 385 21.74 -9.56 -4.83
N TYR A 386 21.03 -10.29 -3.99
CA TYR A 386 20.68 -9.84 -2.64
C TYR A 386 21.73 -10.28 -1.63
N PHE A 387 22.28 -9.34 -0.86
CA PHE A 387 23.06 -9.62 0.33
C PHE A 387 22.17 -9.65 1.56
N PHE A 388 22.41 -10.57 2.49
CA PHE A 388 21.82 -10.52 3.83
C PHE A 388 22.85 -10.75 4.93
N ALA A 389 22.60 -10.13 6.08
CA ALA A 389 23.33 -10.34 7.32
C ALA A 389 22.53 -11.24 8.29
N ASP A 390 23.26 -11.95 9.14
CA ASP A 390 22.72 -12.77 10.22
C ASP A 390 23.33 -12.35 11.57
N PHE A 391 22.54 -12.45 12.65
CA PHE A 391 22.86 -12.01 14.00
C PHE A 391 24.08 -12.71 14.64
N THR A 392 24.70 -13.71 13.99
CA THR A 392 25.97 -14.34 14.42
C THR A 392 27.24 -13.78 13.77
N GLY A 393 27.16 -12.61 13.13
CA GLY A 393 28.34 -11.99 12.52
C GLY A 393 28.69 -12.58 11.16
N ASN A 394 27.68 -13.06 10.42
CA ASN A 394 27.80 -13.66 9.10
C ASN A 394 27.15 -12.76 8.03
N VAL A 395 27.71 -12.74 6.81
CA VAL A 395 27.15 -12.05 5.63
C VAL A 395 27.20 -12.98 4.43
N TYR A 396 26.07 -13.09 3.71
CA TYR A 396 25.91 -13.97 2.55
C TYR A 396 25.39 -13.20 1.33
N ARG A 397 25.88 -13.54 0.13
CA ARG A 397 25.27 -13.19 -1.16
C ARG A 397 24.34 -14.32 -1.59
N VAL A 398 23.10 -13.99 -1.90
CA VAL A 398 22.10 -14.88 -2.52
C VAL A 398 22.25 -14.77 -4.04
N VAL A 399 22.55 -15.89 -4.70
CA VAL A 399 22.53 -15.99 -6.16
C VAL A 399 21.28 -16.75 -6.58
N LEU A 400 20.37 -16.05 -7.26
CA LEU A 400 19.11 -16.59 -7.77
C LEU A 400 19.24 -16.88 -9.26
N ALA A 401 19.22 -18.16 -9.64
CA ALA A 401 19.19 -18.57 -11.04
C ALA A 401 17.77 -18.48 -11.62
N THR A 402 17.68 -18.34 -12.95
CA THR A 402 16.42 -18.28 -13.70
C THR A 402 15.55 -19.54 -13.57
N ASP A 403 16.14 -20.67 -13.14
CA ASP A 403 15.48 -21.95 -12.93
C ASP A 403 15.08 -22.22 -11.47
N GLY A 404 15.06 -21.18 -10.63
CA GLY A 404 14.69 -21.23 -9.22
C GLY A 404 15.77 -21.78 -8.27
N THR A 405 16.99 -22.05 -8.77
CA THR A 405 18.13 -22.40 -7.91
C THR A 405 18.52 -21.21 -7.04
N VAL A 406 18.72 -21.46 -5.74
CA VAL A 406 19.24 -20.46 -4.80
C VAL A 406 20.56 -20.96 -4.22
N GLU A 407 21.67 -20.45 -4.75
CA GLU A 407 22.98 -20.58 -4.12
C GLU A 407 23.19 -19.45 -3.10
N ARG A 408 23.91 -19.71 -2.01
CA ARG A 408 24.29 -18.70 -1.01
C ARG A 408 25.78 -18.77 -0.79
N VAL A 409 26.48 -17.70 -1.16
CA VAL A 409 27.93 -17.57 -1.10
C VAL A 409 28.29 -16.72 0.12
N PRO A 410 29.03 -17.25 1.11
CA PRO A 410 29.51 -16.45 2.24
C PRO A 410 30.51 -15.39 1.79
N LEU A 411 30.33 -14.15 2.23
CA LEU A 411 31.30 -13.04 2.08
C LEU A 411 32.10 -12.83 3.37
N VAL A 412 31.45 -12.99 4.52
CA VAL A 412 32.06 -12.92 5.85
C VAL A 412 31.44 -14.01 6.70
N LEU A 413 32.27 -14.77 7.43
CA LEU A 413 31.82 -15.74 8.43
C LEU A 413 32.49 -15.48 9.77
N CYS A 414 31.69 -15.46 10.84
CA CYS A 414 32.11 -15.35 12.25
C CYS A 414 33.19 -14.27 12.47
N TYR A 415 32.89 -13.02 12.13
CA TYR A 415 33.89 -11.93 12.09
C TYR A 415 34.59 -11.66 13.44
N ASP A 416 33.84 -11.67 14.55
CA ASP A 416 34.35 -11.77 15.93
C ASP A 416 33.37 -12.61 16.77
N ASP A 417 33.86 -13.29 17.81
CA ASP A 417 33.11 -14.10 18.80
C ASP A 417 32.06 -13.28 19.61
N ARG A 418 31.89 -11.98 19.30
CA ARG A 418 31.11 -10.99 20.06
C ARG A 418 30.17 -10.13 19.23
N GLU A 419 30.30 -10.12 17.91
CA GLU A 419 29.63 -9.13 17.08
C GLU A 419 28.37 -9.68 16.43
N VAL A 420 27.25 -9.26 17.01
CA VAL A 420 25.91 -9.59 16.52
C VAL A 420 25.45 -8.50 15.56
N PHE A 421 25.42 -8.82 14.27
CA PHE A 421 25.02 -7.87 13.24
C PHE A 421 23.50 -7.59 13.31
N THR A 422 23.09 -6.36 13.01
CA THR A 422 21.67 -5.93 13.10
C THR A 422 21.10 -5.36 11.81
N ASP A 423 21.93 -4.89 10.89
CA ASP A 423 21.46 -4.40 9.59
C ASP A 423 22.60 -4.35 8.56
N VAL A 424 22.24 -4.24 7.28
CA VAL A 424 23.18 -4.01 6.17
C VAL A 424 22.55 -3.14 5.08
N ALA A 425 23.36 -2.24 4.52
CA ALA A 425 23.01 -1.39 3.38
C ALA A 425 24.20 -1.24 2.42
N MET A 426 23.94 -0.93 1.15
CA MET A 426 24.96 -0.35 0.27
C MET A 426 25.24 1.09 0.71
N GLY A 427 26.48 1.57 0.50
CA GLY A 427 26.86 2.97 0.70
C GLY A 427 27.18 3.71 -0.60
N PRO A 428 27.34 5.05 -0.54
CA PRO A 428 27.60 5.91 -1.69
C PRO A 428 28.99 5.74 -2.33
N ASP A 429 29.80 4.79 -1.87
CA ASP A 429 31.05 4.37 -2.50
C ASP A 429 30.94 2.96 -3.16
N GLY A 430 29.73 2.39 -3.19
CA GLY A 430 29.47 1.03 -3.66
C GLY A 430 29.88 -0.08 -2.69
N ALA A 431 30.34 0.25 -1.47
CA ALA A 431 30.67 -0.75 -0.45
C ALA A 431 29.45 -1.24 0.32
N LEU A 432 29.54 -2.44 0.91
CA LEU A 432 28.57 -2.94 1.87
C LEU A 432 28.90 -2.39 3.26
N TYR A 433 27.90 -1.84 3.95
CA TYR A 433 28.00 -1.35 5.32
C TYR A 433 27.17 -2.24 6.23
N VAL A 434 27.76 -2.77 7.30
CA VAL A 434 27.13 -3.71 8.24
C VAL A 434 27.21 -3.15 9.67
N MET A 435 26.07 -3.12 10.37
CA MET A 435 25.98 -2.66 11.75
C MET A 435 26.12 -3.81 12.74
N SER A 436 26.86 -3.60 13.83
CA SER A 436 26.91 -4.45 15.02
C SER A 436 26.14 -3.80 16.17
N TYR A 437 25.30 -4.56 16.90
CA TYR A 437 24.60 -4.08 18.11
C TYR A 437 25.57 -3.55 19.19
N ALA A 438 26.83 -3.99 19.15
CA ALA A 438 27.92 -3.52 20.00
C ALA A 438 28.43 -2.10 19.63
N GLY A 439 27.78 -1.41 18.69
CA GLY A 439 28.08 -0.02 18.34
C GLY A 439 29.30 0.14 17.42
N ALA A 440 29.46 -0.77 16.46
CA ALA A 440 30.49 -0.71 15.43
C ALA A 440 29.86 -0.84 14.03
N ILE A 441 30.40 -0.10 13.06
CA ILE A 441 29.99 -0.16 11.64
C ILE A 441 31.18 -0.64 10.83
N TYR A 442 30.98 -1.71 10.06
CA TYR A 442 31.99 -2.28 9.18
C TYR A 442 31.68 -1.96 7.73
N ARG A 443 32.72 -1.59 6.99
CA ARG A 443 32.73 -1.38 5.55
C ARG A 443 33.43 -2.59 4.92
N LEU A 444 32.68 -3.30 4.08
CA LEU A 444 33.05 -4.52 3.38
C LEU A 444 33.23 -4.19 1.89
N THR A 445 34.39 -4.51 1.33
CA THR A 445 34.69 -4.28 -0.09
C THR A 445 35.39 -5.48 -0.71
N PRO A 446 35.21 -5.75 -2.01
CA PRO A 446 36.02 -6.76 -2.68
C PRO A 446 37.50 -6.33 -2.69
N VAL A 447 38.40 -7.31 -2.73
CA VAL A 447 39.82 -7.08 -3.04
C VAL A 447 39.90 -6.61 -4.50
N PRO A 448 40.37 -5.38 -4.81
CA PRO A 448 40.32 -4.85 -6.16
C PRO A 448 41.28 -5.60 -7.10
N ALA A 449 40.77 -6.05 -8.24
CA ALA A 449 41.57 -6.70 -9.29
C ALA A 449 42.56 -5.73 -9.99
N GLY A 450 42.34 -4.42 -9.83
CA GLY A 450 43.17 -3.33 -10.33
C GLY A 450 42.45 -1.99 -10.19
N GLN A 451 42.99 -0.95 -10.83
CA GLN A 451 42.34 0.37 -10.84
C GLN A 451 41.12 0.38 -11.78
N GLY A 452 40.07 1.11 -11.41
CA GLY A 452 38.85 1.27 -12.20
C GLY A 452 38.00 2.43 -11.67
N VAL A 453 37.03 2.86 -12.47
CA VAL A 453 35.99 3.80 -12.03
C VAL A 453 34.90 3.01 -11.31
N VAL A 454 34.40 3.55 -10.19
CA VAL A 454 33.37 2.96 -9.36
C VAL A 454 32.19 3.92 -9.26
N ALA A 455 31.12 3.64 -10.01
CA ALA A 455 29.79 4.22 -9.80
C ALA A 455 29.02 3.47 -8.69
N SER A 456 28.30 4.21 -7.84
CA SER A 456 27.50 3.69 -6.71
C SER A 456 26.23 2.95 -7.12
N GLU A 457 25.69 3.28 -8.28
CA GLU A 457 24.52 2.67 -8.93
C GLU A 457 24.86 2.42 -10.40
N GLN A 458 24.39 1.31 -10.97
CA GLN A 458 24.53 0.98 -12.40
C GLN A 458 23.21 1.02 -13.18
N ASP A 459 22.07 0.95 -12.51
CA ASP A 459 20.73 1.00 -13.12
C ASP A 459 19.94 2.16 -12.49
N LEU A 460 19.81 3.27 -13.21
CA LEU A 460 19.13 4.48 -12.76
C LEU A 460 17.80 4.66 -13.50
N ALA A 461 16.72 4.69 -12.75
CA ALA A 461 15.45 5.23 -13.22
C ALA A 461 15.27 6.65 -12.66
N ILE A 462 14.80 7.59 -13.48
CA ILE A 462 14.62 9.02 -13.18
C ILE A 462 13.21 9.44 -13.63
N PRO A 463 12.36 10.00 -12.77
CA PRO A 463 11.06 10.53 -13.22
C PRO A 463 11.20 11.60 -14.30
N GLU A 464 10.22 11.64 -15.20
CA GLU A 464 9.97 12.74 -16.13
C GLU A 464 10.09 14.12 -15.45
N GLY A 465 10.71 15.08 -16.15
CA GLY A 465 11.07 16.43 -15.65
C GLY A 465 12.05 16.46 -14.47
N GLY A 466 12.47 15.30 -13.97
CA GLY A 466 13.16 15.13 -12.70
C GLY A 466 14.68 15.17 -12.79
N THR A 467 15.32 14.99 -11.62
CA THR A 467 16.77 14.80 -11.52
C THR A 467 17.10 13.66 -10.57
N LYS A 468 18.18 12.94 -10.86
CA LYS A 468 18.75 11.92 -9.98
C LYS A 468 20.24 12.11 -9.85
N THR A 469 20.77 11.76 -8.68
CA THR A 469 22.21 11.78 -8.42
C THR A 469 22.70 10.37 -8.13
N PHE A 470 23.84 10.02 -8.73
CA PHE A 470 24.67 8.91 -8.28
C PHE A 470 26.05 9.44 -7.94
N THR A 471 26.94 8.57 -7.47
CA THR A 471 28.28 8.96 -7.03
C THR A 471 29.37 8.13 -7.69
N VAL A 472 30.49 8.77 -7.99
CA VAL A 472 31.68 8.17 -8.62
C VAL A 472 32.88 8.24 -7.68
N SER A 473 33.66 7.17 -7.64
CA SER A 473 34.96 7.05 -6.98
C SER A 473 35.91 6.18 -7.82
N LEU A 474 37.08 5.83 -7.30
CA LEU A 474 38.01 4.89 -7.91
C LEU A 474 38.16 3.61 -7.06
N ALA A 475 38.54 2.51 -7.69
CA ALA A 475 38.78 1.23 -7.02
C ALA A 475 40.12 1.16 -6.25
N MET A 476 41.09 2.02 -6.59
CA MET A 476 42.41 2.09 -5.94
C MET A 476 42.95 3.53 -5.87
N PRO A 477 43.97 3.82 -5.04
CA PRO A 477 44.71 5.09 -5.11
C PRO A 477 45.43 5.23 -6.47
N PRO A 478 45.20 6.29 -7.26
CA PRO A 478 45.92 6.50 -8.51
C PRO A 478 47.36 6.98 -8.24
N SER A 479 48.29 6.60 -9.12
CA SER A 479 49.73 6.88 -9.00
C SER A 479 50.10 8.34 -9.26
N ALA A 480 49.21 9.08 -9.91
CA ALA A 480 49.25 10.53 -10.13
C ALA A 480 47.81 11.08 -9.95
N PRO A 481 47.61 12.41 -9.90
CA PRO A 481 46.27 12.98 -10.07
C PRO A 481 45.68 12.54 -11.42
N THR A 482 44.42 12.15 -11.42
CA THR A 482 43.71 11.55 -12.57
C THR A 482 42.33 12.17 -12.67
N TYR A 483 41.91 12.51 -13.88
CA TYR A 483 40.57 12.99 -14.18
C TYR A 483 39.72 11.84 -14.73
N VAL A 484 38.53 11.66 -14.15
CA VAL A 484 37.45 10.86 -14.73
C VAL A 484 36.49 11.83 -15.43
N LEU A 485 36.28 11.65 -16.72
CA LEU A 485 35.24 12.31 -17.49
C LEU A 485 33.97 11.45 -17.48
N VAL A 486 32.80 12.09 -17.51
CA VAL A 486 31.49 11.45 -17.49
C VAL A 486 30.73 11.83 -18.76
N GLU A 487 30.48 10.86 -19.63
CA GLU A 487 30.02 11.09 -21.00
C GLU A 487 28.76 10.26 -21.30
N ARG A 488 27.73 10.86 -21.93
CA ARG A 488 26.54 10.12 -22.40
C ARG A 488 26.84 9.51 -23.77
N ARG A 489 26.52 8.23 -23.96
CA ARG A 489 26.88 7.48 -25.18
C ARG A 489 25.71 7.14 -26.10
N GLU A 490 24.51 6.94 -25.57
CA GLU A 490 23.33 6.58 -26.36
C GLU A 490 22.42 7.81 -26.60
N GLU A 491 21.53 7.65 -27.59
CA GLU A 491 21.13 8.76 -28.47
C GLU A 491 19.91 9.56 -28.02
N ASP A 492 19.16 9.13 -27.00
CA ASP A 492 18.05 9.94 -26.50
C ASP A 492 18.52 11.36 -26.12
N SER A 493 17.75 12.38 -26.48
CA SER A 493 18.04 13.79 -26.34
C SER A 493 18.00 14.27 -24.88
N ASP A 494 17.18 13.68 -24.03
CA ASP A 494 16.57 14.36 -22.89
C ASP A 494 17.08 13.87 -21.53
N ILE A 495 17.58 12.63 -21.43
CA ILE A 495 18.48 12.23 -20.34
C ILE A 495 19.84 12.94 -20.48
N ARG A 496 20.24 13.79 -19.53
CA ARG A 496 21.44 14.67 -19.62
C ARG A 496 22.28 14.70 -18.35
N VAL A 497 23.62 14.69 -18.49
CA VAL A 497 24.57 14.93 -17.38
C VAL A 497 24.65 16.43 -17.09
N THR A 498 24.00 16.89 -16.03
CA THR A 498 23.89 18.32 -15.67
C THR A 498 24.98 18.78 -14.70
N SER A 499 25.59 17.87 -13.95
CA SER A 499 26.72 18.17 -13.05
C SER A 499 27.64 16.95 -12.89
N GLY A 500 28.91 17.20 -12.54
CA GLY A 500 29.91 16.15 -12.30
C GLY A 500 30.62 15.62 -13.56
N GLN A 501 30.57 16.35 -14.67
CA GLN A 501 31.14 15.95 -15.98
C GLN A 501 32.66 15.69 -15.99
N GLU A 502 33.42 16.30 -15.06
CA GLU A 502 34.87 16.12 -14.90
C GLU A 502 35.23 16.01 -13.40
N LEU A 503 35.90 14.92 -13.01
CA LEU A 503 36.12 14.54 -11.61
C LEU A 503 37.60 14.23 -11.31
N LEU A 504 38.26 15.12 -10.56
CA LEU A 504 39.68 15.00 -10.19
C LEU A 504 39.92 14.10 -8.95
N PHE A 505 40.53 12.93 -9.16
CA PHE A 505 40.95 12.03 -8.08
C PHE A 505 42.47 12.06 -7.84
N THR A 506 42.87 11.73 -6.61
CA THR A 506 44.25 11.70 -6.14
C THR A 506 44.45 10.55 -5.16
N ALA A 507 45.69 10.16 -4.87
CA ALA A 507 46.02 9.13 -3.87
C ALA A 507 45.45 9.39 -2.45
N ALA A 508 44.97 10.61 -2.14
CA ALA A 508 44.39 10.97 -0.84
C ALA A 508 42.85 11.05 -0.82
N ASN A 509 42.17 11.00 -1.97
CA ASN A 509 40.70 11.13 -2.07
C ASN A 509 40.05 10.22 -3.14
N TRP A 510 40.78 9.22 -3.61
CA TRP A 510 40.33 8.25 -4.62
C TRP A 510 39.03 7.52 -4.24
N ASN A 511 38.86 7.19 -2.96
CA ASN A 511 37.70 6.53 -2.37
C ASN A 511 36.69 7.50 -1.74
N VAL A 512 36.78 8.80 -2.04
CA VAL A 512 35.80 9.79 -1.58
C VAL A 512 34.75 9.97 -2.68
N PRO A 513 33.48 9.59 -2.45
CA PRO A 513 32.41 9.72 -3.44
C PRO A 513 32.26 11.15 -3.97
N ARG A 514 32.10 11.27 -5.30
CA ARG A 514 31.82 12.53 -5.99
C ARG A 514 30.50 12.45 -6.73
N THR A 515 29.60 13.37 -6.44
CA THR A 515 28.26 13.41 -7.03
C THR A 515 28.31 13.72 -8.52
N VAL A 516 27.58 12.93 -9.30
CA VAL A 516 27.16 13.23 -10.68
C VAL A 516 25.65 13.48 -10.63
N THR A 517 25.17 14.51 -11.34
CA THR A 517 23.74 14.81 -11.45
C THR A 517 23.28 14.55 -12.88
N LEU A 518 22.20 13.81 -13.00
CA LEU A 518 21.46 13.58 -14.23
C LEU A 518 20.10 14.28 -14.14
N SER A 519 19.58 14.74 -15.27
CA SER A 519 18.18 15.12 -15.45
C SER A 519 17.55 14.28 -16.55
N ALA A 520 16.27 13.95 -16.43
CA ALA A 520 15.42 13.76 -17.61
C ALA A 520 14.92 15.15 -18.06
N ALA A 521 14.44 15.29 -19.30
CA ALA A 521 13.47 16.36 -19.56
C ALA A 521 12.09 15.87 -19.15
N GLN A 522 11.07 16.68 -19.43
CA GLN A 522 9.68 16.22 -19.53
C GLN A 522 9.29 16.40 -21.00
N ASP A 523 8.70 15.39 -21.62
CA ASP A 523 7.96 15.57 -22.87
C ASP A 523 6.45 15.32 -22.76
N ALA A 524 5.86 14.53 -23.65
CA ALA A 524 4.44 14.22 -23.68
C ALA A 524 4.14 12.92 -24.44
N ASP A 525 5.09 11.98 -24.54
CA ASP A 525 4.81 10.62 -25.01
C ASP A 525 4.62 9.57 -23.90
N ALA A 526 5.16 8.36 -24.05
CA ALA A 526 5.07 7.25 -23.09
C ALA A 526 6.07 6.11 -23.42
N ASP A 527 7.03 6.36 -24.33
CA ASP A 527 8.08 5.43 -24.70
C ASP A 527 9.30 5.70 -23.80
N ILE A 528 9.55 4.79 -22.85
CA ILE A 528 10.63 4.93 -21.85
C ILE A 528 11.99 5.25 -22.51
N ASP A 529 12.53 6.42 -22.21
CA ASP A 529 13.84 6.89 -22.64
C ASP A 529 14.95 5.98 -22.16
N HIS A 530 16.05 5.95 -22.93
CA HIS A 530 17.24 5.17 -22.57
C HIS A 530 18.55 5.87 -22.93
N ALA A 531 19.44 5.98 -21.93
CA ALA A 531 20.78 6.49 -22.12
C ALA A 531 21.82 5.75 -21.27
N THR A 532 22.86 5.21 -21.89
CA THR A 532 24.04 4.72 -21.16
C THR A 532 25.02 5.88 -20.91
N ILE A 533 25.35 6.09 -19.63
CA ILE A 533 26.46 6.93 -19.17
C ILE A 533 27.73 6.08 -19.09
N THR A 534 28.81 6.60 -19.66
CA THR A 534 30.13 5.97 -19.66
C THR A 534 31.15 6.88 -18.99
N PHE A 535 32.28 6.31 -18.60
CA PHE A 535 33.39 7.06 -17.99
C PHE A 535 34.67 6.85 -18.78
N SER A 536 35.49 7.89 -18.88
CA SER A 536 36.85 7.80 -19.42
C SER A 536 37.87 8.40 -18.45
N MET A 537 39.07 7.81 -18.35
CA MET A 537 40.17 8.33 -17.54
C MET A 537 41.21 9.02 -18.43
N ASP A 538 41.72 10.18 -18.03
CA ASP A 538 42.76 10.93 -18.77
C ASP A 538 44.07 10.14 -18.94
N GLN A 539 44.39 9.29 -17.97
CA GLN A 539 45.52 8.34 -18.00
C GLN A 539 45.18 7.01 -18.71
N GLY A 540 43.93 6.82 -19.15
CA GLY A 540 43.40 5.59 -19.73
C GLY A 540 43.03 4.50 -18.70
N TYR A 541 42.22 3.53 -19.13
CA TYR A 541 41.92 2.34 -18.32
C TYR A 541 43.08 1.34 -18.28
N PRO A 542 43.30 0.63 -17.15
CA PRO A 542 44.18 -0.53 -17.13
C PRO A 542 43.68 -1.63 -18.08
N ALA A 543 44.62 -2.26 -18.79
CA ALA A 543 44.29 -3.27 -19.78
C ALA A 543 43.55 -4.48 -19.17
N GLY A 544 42.38 -4.79 -19.70
CA GLY A 544 41.55 -5.93 -19.27
C GLY A 544 40.50 -5.61 -18.21
N ILE A 545 40.45 -4.38 -17.69
CA ILE A 545 39.37 -3.91 -16.83
C ILE A 545 38.39 -3.11 -17.70
N PRO A 546 37.11 -3.52 -17.83
CA PRO A 546 36.11 -2.72 -18.52
C PRO A 546 35.85 -1.43 -17.75
N GLY A 547 35.45 -0.36 -18.45
CA GLY A 547 34.85 0.79 -17.79
C GLY A 547 33.55 0.40 -17.11
N ALA A 548 33.23 1.08 -16.00
CA ALA A 548 31.85 1.05 -15.52
C ALA A 548 30.95 1.71 -16.58
N GLU A 549 29.74 1.21 -16.73
CA GLU A 549 28.64 1.85 -17.45
C GLU A 549 27.46 1.96 -16.47
N VAL A 550 26.69 3.04 -16.60
CA VAL A 550 25.45 3.26 -15.83
C VAL A 550 24.34 3.42 -16.85
N HIS A 551 23.40 2.48 -16.86
CA HIS A 551 22.23 2.53 -17.72
C HIS A 551 21.17 3.40 -17.05
N VAL A 552 20.58 4.30 -17.81
CA VAL A 552 19.59 5.27 -17.33
C VAL A 552 18.31 5.13 -18.14
N ARG A 553 17.16 5.28 -17.47
CA ARG A 553 15.84 5.36 -18.08
C ARG A 553 14.95 6.43 -17.43
N THR A 554 13.89 6.84 -18.11
CA THR A 554 12.78 7.57 -17.48
C THR A 554 11.93 6.68 -16.56
N GLU A 555 11.10 7.31 -15.75
CA GLU A 555 9.90 6.72 -15.16
C GLU A 555 8.71 7.63 -15.48
N GLU A 556 7.87 7.17 -16.40
CA GLU A 556 6.63 7.84 -16.83
C GLU A 556 5.66 8.04 -15.65
N ASP A 557 5.12 9.26 -15.48
CA ASP A 557 4.04 9.59 -14.53
C ASP A 557 2.67 9.84 -15.20
N GLU A 558 2.64 9.84 -16.54
CA GLU A 558 1.64 10.44 -17.41
C GLU A 558 0.32 9.64 -17.48
N VAL A 559 -0.43 9.58 -16.38
CA VAL A 559 -1.75 8.94 -16.33
C VAL A 559 -2.79 9.79 -17.09
N GLN A 560 -2.81 9.59 -18.41
CA GLN A 560 -3.70 10.24 -19.35
C GLN A 560 -5.17 10.12 -18.91
N SER A 561 -5.91 11.23 -18.95
CA SER A 561 -7.28 11.29 -18.43
C SER A 561 -8.11 12.38 -19.10
N LEU A 562 -9.44 12.18 -19.08
CA LEU A 562 -10.43 13.12 -19.61
C LEU A 562 -10.71 14.22 -18.58
N GLN A 563 -10.36 15.46 -18.92
CA GLN A 563 -10.71 16.64 -18.13
C GLN A 563 -11.93 17.33 -18.74
N LEU A 564 -12.88 17.74 -17.90
CA LEU A 564 -14.14 18.39 -18.30
C LEU A 564 -14.24 19.76 -17.63
N SER A 565 -14.69 20.79 -18.35
CA SER A 565 -14.95 22.11 -17.74
C SER A 565 -16.14 22.13 -16.78
N ALA A 566 -17.05 21.16 -16.90
CA ALA A 566 -18.24 21.00 -16.08
C ALA A 566 -18.64 19.53 -15.97
N THR A 567 -19.24 19.14 -14.84
CA THR A 567 -19.89 17.84 -14.62
C THR A 567 -21.42 17.94 -14.56
N ALA A 568 -21.96 19.16 -14.58
CA ALA A 568 -23.37 19.46 -14.73
C ALA A 568 -23.53 20.69 -15.65
N VAL A 569 -24.55 20.72 -16.48
CA VAL A 569 -24.94 21.88 -17.32
C VAL A 569 -26.44 22.12 -17.15
N ASP A 570 -26.81 23.34 -16.76
CA ASP A 570 -28.20 23.79 -16.69
C ASP A 570 -28.45 24.76 -17.85
N LEU A 571 -29.46 24.50 -18.67
CA LEU A 571 -29.88 25.38 -19.77
C LEU A 571 -31.39 25.55 -19.81
N GLU A 572 -31.87 26.67 -20.34
CA GLU A 572 -33.32 26.90 -20.55
C GLU A 572 -33.78 26.18 -21.83
N GLU A 573 -35.04 25.75 -21.89
CA GLU A 573 -35.60 25.14 -23.09
C GLU A 573 -35.55 26.05 -24.32
N GLY A 574 -35.34 25.46 -25.49
CA GLY A 574 -35.08 26.18 -26.73
C GLY A 574 -33.72 26.93 -26.79
N SER A 575 -32.88 26.81 -25.77
CA SER A 575 -31.53 27.41 -25.72
C SER A 575 -30.41 26.39 -25.98
N SER A 576 -29.16 26.88 -25.97
CA SER A 576 -27.96 26.08 -26.20
C SER A 576 -26.80 26.55 -25.33
N ASP A 577 -26.07 25.61 -24.72
CA ASP A 577 -24.88 25.89 -23.94
C ASP A 577 -23.73 24.91 -24.28
N THR A 578 -22.57 25.09 -23.66
CA THR A 578 -21.33 24.38 -23.98
C THR A 578 -20.54 23.95 -22.75
N PHE A 579 -19.85 22.82 -22.89
CA PHE A 579 -18.73 22.47 -22.01
C PHE A 579 -17.52 22.11 -22.88
N THR A 580 -16.32 22.06 -22.31
CA THR A 580 -15.12 21.61 -23.02
C THR A 580 -14.59 20.29 -22.46
N VAL A 581 -14.00 19.51 -23.35
CA VAL A 581 -13.22 18.31 -23.02
C VAL A 581 -11.76 18.61 -23.34
N ALA A 582 -10.86 18.24 -22.44
CA ALA A 582 -9.42 18.25 -22.65
C ALA A 582 -8.80 16.90 -22.28
N LEU A 583 -7.58 16.69 -22.72
CA LEU A 583 -6.70 15.61 -22.26
C LEU A 583 -5.74 16.18 -21.22
N ALA A 584 -5.32 15.37 -20.25
CA ALA A 584 -4.36 15.78 -19.23
C ALA A 584 -2.97 16.05 -19.84
N TYR A 585 -2.56 15.21 -20.80
CA TYR A 585 -1.29 15.29 -21.53
C TYR A 585 -1.57 15.30 -23.04
N ALA A 586 -0.59 15.67 -23.89
CA ALA A 586 -0.77 15.57 -25.34
C ALA A 586 -0.87 14.09 -25.79
N PRO A 587 -1.58 13.75 -26.88
CA PRO A 587 -1.66 12.38 -27.35
C PRO A 587 -0.62 12.09 -28.44
N THR A 588 0.15 11.00 -28.29
CA THR A 588 1.23 10.56 -29.19
C THR A 588 0.75 10.17 -30.60
N ALA A 589 -0.48 9.65 -30.67
CA ALA A 589 -1.20 9.32 -31.88
C ALA A 589 -2.64 9.87 -31.79
N PRO A 590 -3.34 10.13 -32.92
CA PRO A 590 -4.66 10.76 -32.89
C PRO A 590 -5.72 10.00 -32.06
N LEU A 591 -5.97 10.47 -30.85
CA LEU A 591 -6.97 9.92 -29.94
C LEU A 591 -8.36 10.47 -30.29
N THR A 592 -9.38 9.61 -30.29
CA THR A 592 -10.77 10.01 -30.55
C THR A 592 -11.61 9.81 -29.30
N VAL A 593 -12.16 10.91 -28.80
CA VAL A 593 -13.12 10.96 -27.70
C VAL A 593 -14.53 11.04 -28.28
N THR A 594 -15.44 10.21 -27.77
CA THR A 594 -16.86 10.19 -28.13
C THR A 594 -17.69 10.75 -26.99
N VAL A 595 -18.66 11.61 -27.32
CA VAL A 595 -19.67 12.13 -26.39
C VAL A 595 -21.05 11.69 -26.86
N ALA A 596 -21.81 11.05 -25.99
CA ALA A 596 -23.15 10.56 -26.31
C ALA A 596 -24.09 10.68 -25.10
N ARG A 597 -25.38 10.96 -25.35
CA ARG A 597 -26.43 10.76 -24.33
C ARG A 597 -26.56 9.26 -24.05
N THR A 598 -26.53 8.88 -22.79
CA THR A 598 -26.61 7.49 -22.32
C THR A 598 -27.84 7.18 -21.49
N SER A 599 -28.50 8.20 -20.93
CA SER A 599 -29.83 8.09 -20.30
C SER A 599 -30.56 9.43 -20.22
N GLY A 600 -31.84 9.38 -19.86
CA GLY A 600 -32.72 10.55 -19.71
C GLY A 600 -33.35 11.01 -21.02
N SER A 601 -33.89 12.23 -21.03
CA SER A 601 -34.77 12.75 -22.08
C SER A 601 -34.14 12.84 -23.47
N GLU A 602 -34.98 12.81 -24.50
CA GLU A 602 -34.61 12.93 -25.92
C GLU A 602 -34.27 14.39 -26.30
N ASP A 603 -34.86 15.35 -25.59
CA ASP A 603 -34.88 16.77 -25.93
C ASP A 603 -33.57 17.49 -25.57
N VAL A 604 -32.75 16.91 -24.69
CA VAL A 604 -31.33 17.24 -24.56
C VAL A 604 -30.53 16.60 -25.70
N SER A 605 -30.10 17.43 -26.64
CA SER A 605 -29.41 17.02 -27.86
C SER A 605 -27.96 17.50 -27.95
N LEU A 606 -27.10 16.70 -28.57
CA LEU A 606 -25.72 17.06 -28.91
C LEU A 606 -25.68 17.70 -30.30
N THR A 607 -25.57 19.03 -30.36
CA THR A 607 -25.52 19.81 -31.60
C THR A 607 -24.11 20.02 -32.13
N GLY A 608 -23.09 19.86 -31.28
CA GLY A 608 -21.68 19.89 -31.64
C GLY A 608 -20.80 19.06 -30.71
N GLY A 609 -19.66 18.55 -31.20
CA GLY A 609 -18.66 17.87 -30.37
C GLY A 609 -19.01 16.43 -29.93
N ALA A 610 -20.00 15.77 -30.56
CA ALA A 610 -20.28 14.34 -30.32
C ALA A 610 -19.08 13.40 -30.63
N THR A 611 -18.09 13.87 -31.38
CA THR A 611 -16.82 13.20 -31.60
C THR A 611 -15.71 14.25 -31.68
N LEU A 612 -14.65 14.07 -30.88
CA LEU A 612 -13.53 14.99 -30.74
C LEU A 612 -12.22 14.22 -30.97
N THR A 613 -11.56 14.46 -32.09
CA THR A 613 -10.21 13.93 -32.34
C THR A 613 -9.17 14.91 -31.81
N PHE A 614 -8.27 14.43 -30.95
CA PHE A 614 -7.08 15.13 -30.47
C PHE A 614 -5.85 14.50 -31.16
N ALA A 615 -5.18 15.27 -32.01
CA ALA A 615 -3.95 14.87 -32.66
C ALA A 615 -2.73 15.48 -31.92
N PRO A 616 -1.50 14.96 -32.11
CA PRO A 616 -0.34 15.37 -31.31
C PRO A 616 -0.09 16.89 -31.34
N GLN A 617 -0.23 17.50 -32.51
CA GLN A 617 -0.04 18.95 -32.69
C GLN A 617 -1.13 19.83 -32.05
N ASP A 618 -2.22 19.24 -31.53
CA ASP A 618 -3.25 19.97 -30.79
C ASP A 618 -2.87 20.13 -29.30
N GLY A 619 -1.92 19.33 -28.80
CA GLY A 619 -1.54 19.30 -27.38
C GLY A 619 -2.72 18.97 -26.46
N THR A 620 -2.76 19.64 -25.30
CA THR A 620 -3.84 19.57 -24.31
C THR A 620 -5.00 20.55 -24.58
N ALA A 621 -5.06 21.17 -25.78
CA ALA A 621 -6.02 22.22 -26.08
C ALA A 621 -7.48 21.72 -25.98
N ALA A 622 -8.24 22.32 -25.07
CA ALA A 622 -9.62 21.96 -24.79
C ALA A 622 -10.54 22.18 -26.01
N LYS A 623 -11.42 21.22 -26.29
CA LYS A 623 -12.33 21.20 -27.44
C LYS A 623 -13.79 21.25 -26.99
N THR A 624 -14.59 22.05 -27.67
CA THR A 624 -15.97 22.37 -27.26
C THR A 624 -16.96 21.28 -27.67
N VAL A 625 -17.85 20.94 -26.74
CA VAL A 625 -19.11 20.23 -26.95
C VAL A 625 -20.25 21.24 -26.86
N THR A 626 -21.23 21.14 -27.75
CA THR A 626 -22.40 22.03 -27.78
C THR A 626 -23.66 21.22 -27.60
N LEU A 627 -24.49 21.68 -26.66
CA LEU A 627 -25.76 21.09 -26.29
C LEU A 627 -26.88 22.03 -26.74
N ALA A 628 -28.06 21.47 -27.02
CA ALA A 628 -29.29 22.25 -27.11
C ALA A 628 -30.43 21.49 -26.45
N ALA A 629 -31.27 22.22 -25.73
CA ALA A 629 -32.57 21.74 -25.31
C ALA A 629 -33.58 22.05 -26.42
N ALA A 630 -34.40 21.07 -26.79
CA ALA A 630 -35.65 21.38 -27.48
C ALA A 630 -36.56 22.23 -26.57
N GLN A 631 -37.69 22.68 -27.10
CA GLN A 631 -38.77 23.24 -26.29
C GLN A 631 -40.00 22.38 -26.48
N ASP A 632 -40.61 22.00 -25.36
CA ASP A 632 -41.77 21.12 -25.25
C ASP A 632 -42.99 21.95 -24.74
N ALA A 633 -43.98 21.35 -24.08
CA ALA A 633 -45.16 22.01 -23.52
C ALA A 633 -45.77 21.29 -22.30
N ASP A 634 -45.03 20.41 -21.62
CA ASP A 634 -45.51 19.59 -20.49
C ASP A 634 -45.38 20.29 -19.12
N GLY A 635 -44.35 21.12 -18.95
CA GLY A 635 -44.15 22.02 -17.80
C GLY A 635 -43.07 21.60 -16.79
N GLU A 636 -42.44 20.44 -16.95
CA GLU A 636 -41.46 19.88 -16.01
C GLU A 636 -40.00 20.33 -16.29
N ASP A 637 -39.04 19.91 -15.47
CA ASP A 637 -37.60 20.12 -15.74
C ASP A 637 -37.00 18.81 -16.25
N ASP A 638 -36.38 18.88 -17.41
CA ASP A 638 -36.02 17.72 -18.22
C ASP A 638 -34.55 17.32 -17.99
N LEU A 639 -34.30 16.02 -17.82
CA LEU A 639 -33.02 15.51 -17.28
C LEU A 639 -32.37 14.48 -18.20
N ALA A 640 -31.10 14.69 -18.52
CA ALA A 640 -30.27 13.76 -19.31
C ALA A 640 -28.88 13.54 -18.71
N VAL A 641 -28.26 12.41 -19.08
CA VAL A 641 -26.85 12.12 -18.76
C VAL A 641 -26.09 11.86 -20.05
N LEU A 642 -24.99 12.60 -20.21
CA LEU A 642 -24.01 12.40 -21.27
C LEU A 642 -22.82 11.61 -20.73
N THR A 643 -22.29 10.68 -21.53
CA THR A 643 -21.01 10.01 -21.25
C THR A 643 -19.95 10.46 -22.26
N VAL A 644 -18.83 10.93 -21.74
CA VAL A 644 -17.59 11.25 -22.46
C VAL A 644 -16.65 10.05 -22.30
N SER A 645 -16.14 9.49 -23.40
CA SER A 645 -15.36 8.25 -23.39
C SER A 645 -14.31 8.19 -24.50
N ALA A 646 -13.20 7.51 -24.26
CA ALA A 646 -12.17 7.24 -25.27
C ALA A 646 -11.57 5.84 -25.05
N PRO A 647 -11.00 5.18 -26.08
CA PRO A 647 -10.32 3.91 -25.92
C PRO A 647 -9.20 4.01 -24.87
N GLY A 648 -9.17 3.08 -23.91
CA GLY A 648 -8.17 3.04 -22.84
C GLY A 648 -8.39 4.00 -21.66
N LEU A 649 -9.28 5.00 -21.78
CA LEU A 649 -9.50 6.01 -20.73
C LEU A 649 -10.77 5.73 -19.92
N ALA A 650 -10.74 6.05 -18.62
CA ALA A 650 -11.92 6.03 -17.76
C ALA A 650 -12.95 7.06 -18.22
N SER A 651 -14.16 6.59 -18.55
CA SER A 651 -15.27 7.44 -18.99
C SER A 651 -15.75 8.39 -17.89
N ARG A 652 -16.22 9.58 -18.28
CA ARG A 652 -16.81 10.57 -17.37
C ARG A 652 -18.21 10.97 -17.79
N THR A 653 -19.02 11.39 -16.83
CA THR A 653 -20.42 11.80 -17.07
C THR A 653 -20.61 13.29 -16.88
N VAL A 654 -21.56 13.85 -17.65
CA VAL A 654 -22.10 15.20 -17.47
C VAL A 654 -23.61 15.06 -17.31
N SER A 655 -24.17 15.51 -16.19
CA SER A 655 -25.61 15.66 -16.03
C SER A 655 -26.08 16.92 -16.75
N VAL A 656 -27.26 16.90 -17.35
CA VAL A 656 -27.83 18.05 -18.06
C VAL A 656 -29.26 18.26 -17.60
N THR A 657 -29.57 19.48 -17.16
CA THR A 657 -30.94 19.92 -16.85
C THR A 657 -31.38 20.90 -17.93
N ALA A 658 -32.35 20.53 -18.76
CA ALA A 658 -33.12 21.50 -19.52
C ALA A 658 -34.28 21.97 -18.63
N ARG A 659 -34.48 23.29 -18.54
CA ARG A 659 -35.49 23.89 -17.66
C ARG A 659 -36.60 24.51 -18.51
N ASP A 660 -37.84 24.07 -18.36
CA ASP A 660 -38.99 24.67 -19.04
C ASP A 660 -39.08 26.18 -18.74
N VAL A 661 -39.50 26.91 -19.75
CA VAL A 661 -39.45 28.36 -19.88
C VAL A 661 -40.32 29.05 -18.84
N ALA A 662 -39.77 30.07 -18.18
CA ALA A 662 -40.52 30.81 -17.18
C ALA A 662 -41.73 31.54 -17.80
N SER A 663 -42.92 31.35 -17.25
CA SER A 663 -44.18 31.83 -17.82
C SER A 663 -44.96 32.72 -16.86
N VAL A 664 -45.52 33.81 -17.40
CA VAL A 664 -46.30 34.80 -16.64
C VAL A 664 -47.55 34.17 -16.01
N PRO A 665 -47.99 34.63 -14.83
CA PRO A 665 -49.15 34.07 -14.16
C PRO A 665 -50.43 34.47 -14.91
N VAL A 666 -51.37 33.53 -15.05
CA VAL A 666 -52.66 33.72 -15.73
C VAL A 666 -53.75 33.09 -14.87
N ILE A 667 -54.78 33.86 -14.49
CA ILE A 667 -55.97 33.33 -13.80
C ILE A 667 -56.90 32.70 -14.85
N THR A 668 -57.24 31.43 -14.67
CA THR A 668 -57.98 30.59 -15.63
C THR A 668 -59.43 30.33 -15.23
N SER A 669 -59.76 30.48 -13.95
CA SER A 669 -61.12 30.36 -13.41
C SER A 669 -62.00 31.57 -13.77
N THR A 670 -63.33 31.41 -13.74
CA THR A 670 -64.31 32.49 -13.99
C THR A 670 -65.30 32.61 -12.81
N PRO A 671 -65.49 33.79 -12.20
CA PRO A 671 -66.34 33.97 -11.03
C PRO A 671 -67.84 34.01 -11.36
N ALA A 672 -68.66 33.59 -10.41
CA ALA A 672 -70.10 33.88 -10.44
C ALA A 672 -70.34 35.34 -9.98
N THR A 673 -71.04 36.15 -10.77
CA THR A 673 -71.26 37.57 -10.47
C THR A 673 -72.55 37.87 -9.71
N GLN A 674 -73.27 36.83 -9.27
CA GLN A 674 -74.49 36.92 -8.47
C GLN A 674 -74.33 36.15 -7.15
N ALA A 675 -74.89 36.71 -6.07
CA ALA A 675 -75.01 36.09 -4.76
C ALA A 675 -76.37 36.47 -4.12
N THR A 676 -76.77 35.72 -3.11
CA THR A 676 -78.03 35.94 -2.38
C THR A 676 -77.76 36.35 -0.93
N VAL A 677 -78.52 37.29 -0.39
CA VAL A 677 -78.43 37.68 1.03
C VAL A 677 -78.57 36.45 1.94
N GLY A 678 -77.62 36.26 2.87
CA GLY A 678 -77.59 35.15 3.81
C GLY A 678 -77.05 33.82 3.27
N VAL A 679 -76.75 33.71 1.97
CA VAL A 679 -76.20 32.49 1.35
C VAL A 679 -74.67 32.60 1.23
N PRO A 680 -73.90 31.55 1.59
CA PRO A 680 -72.46 31.55 1.36
C PRO A 680 -72.11 31.60 -0.12
N TYR A 681 -71.30 32.59 -0.49
CA TYR A 681 -70.62 32.68 -1.77
C TYR A 681 -69.28 31.95 -1.68
N ALA A 682 -69.03 31.04 -2.62
CA ALA A 682 -67.82 30.24 -2.72
C ALA A 682 -67.34 30.21 -4.18
N TYR A 683 -66.06 30.51 -4.41
CA TYR A 683 -65.44 30.54 -5.73
C TYR A 683 -63.98 30.11 -5.65
N THR A 684 -63.61 29.03 -6.33
CA THR A 684 -62.20 28.61 -6.44
C THR A 684 -61.50 29.38 -7.55
N VAL A 685 -60.49 30.16 -7.19
CA VAL A 685 -59.57 30.82 -8.11
C VAL A 685 -58.51 29.80 -8.54
N THR A 686 -58.34 29.61 -9.85
CA THR A 686 -57.25 28.80 -10.42
C THR A 686 -56.34 29.68 -11.26
N ALA A 687 -55.03 29.45 -11.18
CA ALA A 687 -54.04 30.15 -11.99
C ALA A 687 -52.93 29.21 -12.48
N THR A 688 -52.35 29.54 -13.64
CA THR A 688 -51.26 28.84 -14.30
C THR A 688 -50.07 29.77 -14.48
N GLY A 689 -48.84 29.25 -14.47
CA GLY A 689 -47.59 29.99 -14.69
C GLY A 689 -46.40 29.26 -14.08
N ARG A 690 -45.17 29.64 -14.47
CA ARG A 690 -43.92 29.02 -14.02
C ARG A 690 -42.94 30.10 -13.52
N PRO A 691 -42.53 30.09 -12.23
CA PRO A 691 -42.95 29.18 -11.15
C PRO A 691 -44.46 29.22 -10.83
N ALA A 692 -44.94 28.29 -10.01
CA ALA A 692 -46.36 28.21 -9.64
C ALA A 692 -46.88 29.54 -9.01
N PRO A 693 -48.02 30.10 -9.47
CA PRO A 693 -48.51 31.39 -8.96
C PRO A 693 -49.05 31.33 -7.53
N SER A 694 -48.61 32.29 -6.70
CA SER A 694 -49.24 32.61 -5.42
C SER A 694 -50.49 33.47 -5.62
N LEU A 695 -51.54 33.25 -4.82
CA LEU A 695 -52.83 33.93 -4.93
C LEU A 695 -53.07 34.90 -3.77
N VAL A 696 -53.55 36.12 -4.06
CA VAL A 696 -53.80 37.17 -3.06
C VAL A 696 -55.09 37.93 -3.34
N LEU A 697 -55.96 38.07 -2.34
CA LEU A 697 -57.14 38.96 -2.39
C LEU A 697 -56.68 40.42 -2.24
N GLU A 698 -56.85 41.22 -3.29
CA GLU A 698 -56.50 42.65 -3.29
C GLU A 698 -57.63 43.53 -2.77
N GLU A 699 -58.85 43.26 -3.25
CA GLU A 699 -60.06 44.03 -2.95
C GLU A 699 -61.21 43.06 -2.70
N GLY A 700 -62.03 43.37 -1.69
CA GLY A 700 -63.21 42.59 -1.34
C GLY A 700 -63.98 43.23 -0.19
N PRO A 701 -65.26 42.88 -0.01
CA PRO A 701 -66.06 43.35 1.13
C PRO A 701 -65.52 42.81 2.46
N GLN A 702 -65.84 43.50 3.55
CA GLN A 702 -65.43 43.09 4.90
C GLN A 702 -65.92 41.66 5.21
N GLY A 703 -64.98 40.81 5.64
CA GLY A 703 -65.24 39.40 5.96
C GLY A 703 -65.17 38.44 4.75
N MET A 704 -64.81 38.91 3.55
CA MET A 704 -64.39 38.01 2.46
C MET A 704 -62.96 37.52 2.71
N THR A 705 -62.71 36.25 2.45
CA THR A 705 -61.41 35.59 2.67
C THR A 705 -61.04 34.72 1.47
N LEU A 706 -59.76 34.74 1.08
CA LEU A 706 -59.18 33.82 0.10
C LEU A 706 -58.22 32.88 0.83
N ASP A 707 -58.39 31.57 0.64
CA ASP A 707 -57.38 30.58 0.96
C ASP A 707 -56.34 30.51 -0.18
N PRO A 708 -55.05 30.80 0.08
CA PRO A 708 -54.01 30.78 -0.95
C PRO A 708 -53.55 29.37 -1.37
N GLU A 709 -53.83 28.33 -0.59
CA GLU A 709 -53.46 26.94 -0.92
C GLU A 709 -54.53 26.26 -1.78
N SER A 710 -55.81 26.40 -1.42
CA SER A 710 -56.93 25.83 -2.20
C SER A 710 -57.52 26.77 -3.25
N GLY A 711 -57.10 28.04 -3.28
CA GLY A 711 -57.68 29.09 -4.12
C GLY A 711 -59.11 29.49 -3.73
N LEU A 712 -59.67 28.98 -2.63
CA LEU A 712 -61.08 29.16 -2.27
C LEU A 712 -61.36 30.56 -1.73
N LEU A 713 -62.03 31.39 -2.52
CA LEU A 713 -62.62 32.65 -2.11
C LEU A 713 -63.99 32.39 -1.46
N SER A 714 -64.17 32.82 -0.22
CA SER A 714 -65.39 32.62 0.59
C SER A 714 -65.92 33.94 1.16
N TRP A 715 -67.25 34.11 1.16
CA TRP A 715 -67.94 35.25 1.79
C TRP A 715 -69.42 34.94 2.10
N THR A 716 -70.10 35.78 2.89
CA THR A 716 -71.56 35.71 3.08
C THR A 716 -72.13 37.10 3.39
N SER A 717 -72.89 37.68 2.46
CA SER A 717 -73.47 39.00 2.66
C SER A 717 -74.67 38.98 3.63
N GLN A 718 -74.82 40.04 4.41
CA GLN A 718 -75.97 40.28 5.29
C GLN A 718 -76.96 41.33 4.74
N ALA A 719 -76.68 41.92 3.57
CA ALA A 719 -77.51 42.93 2.93
C ALA A 719 -77.36 42.91 1.40
N GLU A 720 -78.29 43.54 0.68
CA GLU A 720 -78.12 43.81 -0.75
C GLU A 720 -76.99 44.82 -0.97
N ALA A 721 -76.15 44.52 -1.96
CA ALA A 721 -74.95 45.30 -2.26
C ALA A 721 -74.47 44.99 -3.69
N THR A 722 -73.68 45.88 -4.26
CA THR A 722 -72.76 45.53 -5.35
C THR A 722 -71.36 45.78 -4.82
N VAL A 723 -70.52 44.74 -4.80
CA VAL A 723 -69.19 44.80 -4.19
C VAL A 723 -68.13 44.45 -5.22
N ALA A 724 -67.07 45.28 -5.27
CA ALA A 724 -65.88 44.98 -6.04
C ALA A 724 -65.10 43.83 -5.40
N VAL A 725 -64.55 42.97 -6.23
CA VAL A 725 -63.62 41.91 -5.84
C VAL A 725 -62.45 41.91 -6.83
N ALA A 726 -61.22 41.84 -6.31
CA ALA A 726 -60.01 41.74 -7.11
C ALA A 726 -59.05 40.71 -6.51
N VAL A 727 -58.55 39.78 -7.33
CA VAL A 727 -57.56 38.75 -6.92
C VAL A 727 -56.35 38.83 -7.83
N ARG A 728 -55.15 38.87 -7.23
CA ARG A 728 -53.85 38.77 -7.91
C ARG A 728 -53.38 37.32 -7.95
N ALA A 729 -52.76 36.92 -9.06
CA ALA A 729 -51.86 35.79 -9.16
C ALA A 729 -50.44 36.29 -9.51
N SER A 730 -49.44 35.90 -8.73
CA SER A 730 -48.04 36.34 -8.90
C SER A 730 -47.04 35.22 -8.66
N ASN A 731 -46.05 35.09 -9.55
CA ASN A 731 -44.93 34.14 -9.44
C ASN A 731 -43.53 34.80 -9.62
N GLY A 732 -43.47 36.13 -9.67
CA GLY A 732 -42.26 36.89 -9.97
C GLY A 732 -42.02 37.20 -11.46
N GLN A 733 -42.76 36.56 -12.39
CA GLN A 733 -42.77 36.95 -13.80
C GLN A 733 -43.85 38.01 -14.06
N ALA A 734 -43.47 39.10 -14.73
CA ALA A 734 -44.35 40.24 -14.95
C ALA A 734 -44.98 40.22 -16.36
N PRO A 735 -46.26 40.63 -16.51
CA PRO A 735 -47.15 41.19 -15.49
C PRO A 735 -47.83 40.11 -14.63
N ASP A 736 -48.13 40.46 -13.38
CA ASP A 736 -49.07 39.71 -12.54
C ASP A 736 -50.47 39.67 -13.18
N ALA A 737 -51.16 38.53 -13.11
CA ALA A 737 -52.57 38.47 -13.50
C ALA A 737 -53.44 39.04 -12.38
N VAL A 738 -54.39 39.91 -12.77
CA VAL A 738 -55.40 40.45 -11.87
C VAL A 738 -56.78 40.14 -12.45
N GLN A 739 -57.60 39.41 -11.70
CA GLN A 739 -59.01 39.21 -12.02
C GLN A 739 -59.86 40.13 -11.17
N THR A 740 -60.59 41.04 -11.82
CA THR A 740 -61.56 41.92 -11.17
C THR A 740 -62.99 41.59 -11.59
N PHE A 741 -63.93 41.65 -10.65
CA PHE A 741 -65.35 41.48 -10.93
C PHE A 741 -66.23 42.26 -9.94
N GLN A 742 -67.51 42.39 -10.28
CA GLN A 742 -68.54 42.96 -9.42
C GLN A 742 -69.49 41.84 -9.00
N LEU A 743 -69.61 41.60 -7.70
CA LEU A 743 -70.55 40.64 -7.14
C LEU A 743 -71.83 41.38 -6.74
N GLN A 744 -72.92 41.08 -7.43
CA GLN A 744 -74.26 41.61 -7.12
C GLN A 744 -74.93 40.71 -6.08
N VAL A 745 -75.30 41.27 -4.94
CA VAL A 745 -76.04 40.58 -3.88
C VAL A 745 -77.49 41.05 -3.91
N GLN A 746 -78.41 40.11 -4.13
CA GLN A 746 -79.85 40.36 -4.19
C GLN A 746 -80.59 39.64 -3.06
N GLN A 747 -81.78 40.11 -2.67
CA GLN A 747 -82.69 39.33 -1.82
C GLN A 747 -83.04 37.97 -2.47
N PRO A 748 -83.40 36.94 -1.69
CA PRO A 748 -84.01 35.73 -2.24
C PRO A 748 -85.30 36.07 -3.00
N GLU A 749 -85.44 35.57 -4.22
CA GLU A 749 -86.62 35.82 -5.06
C GLU A 749 -87.86 35.15 -4.43
N VAL A 750 -88.89 35.95 -4.14
CA VAL A 750 -90.14 35.47 -3.54
C VAL A 750 -91.08 35.00 -4.64
N ALA A 751 -91.20 33.68 -4.79
CA ALA A 751 -92.06 33.06 -5.79
C ALA A 751 -93.54 33.44 -5.59
N ASP A 752 -94.17 34.01 -6.62
CA ASP A 752 -95.61 34.29 -6.66
C ASP A 752 -96.42 33.01 -6.96
N ALA A 753 -97.69 32.97 -6.55
CA ALA A 753 -98.48 31.74 -6.45
C ALA A 753 -99.59 31.65 -7.51
N GLY A 754 -99.52 30.68 -8.43
CA GLY A 754 -100.47 30.56 -9.56
C GLY A 754 -100.71 29.14 -10.12
N THR A 755 -101.67 28.43 -9.50
CA THR A 755 -102.59 27.42 -10.11
C THR A 755 -102.08 26.27 -11.01
N GLU A 756 -102.24 25.04 -10.48
CA GLU A 756 -102.56 23.75 -11.16
C GLU A 756 -103.63 23.89 -12.30
N PRO A 757 -103.63 23.02 -13.36
CA PRO A 757 -104.17 21.65 -13.19
C PRO A 757 -103.66 20.48 -14.08
N ASP A 758 -103.52 19.31 -13.45
CA ASP A 758 -103.92 17.96 -13.90
C ASP A 758 -103.12 17.18 -14.99
N GLY A 759 -103.07 15.84 -14.85
CA GLY A 759 -102.62 14.90 -15.90
C GLY A 759 -101.53 13.87 -15.52
N GLY A 760 -101.91 12.70 -14.98
CA GLY A 760 -100.96 11.62 -14.61
C GLY A 760 -100.79 10.48 -15.65
N GLY A 761 -99.74 9.65 -15.52
CA GLY A 761 -99.52 8.50 -16.41
C GLY A 761 -98.30 7.60 -16.14
N ILE A 762 -98.51 6.56 -15.31
CA ILE A 762 -97.94 5.19 -15.22
C ILE A 762 -96.75 4.68 -16.09
N GLN A 763 -96.13 3.58 -15.57
CA GLN A 763 -95.14 2.63 -16.13
C GLN A 763 -93.65 3.09 -16.07
N ASP A 764 -92.66 2.33 -15.59
CA ASP A 764 -92.41 0.88 -15.36
C ASP A 764 -91.67 0.13 -16.50
N ALA A 765 -90.34 0.08 -16.40
CA ALA A 765 -89.42 -1.00 -16.80
C ALA A 765 -87.97 -0.62 -16.38
N GLY A 766 -87.05 -1.52 -15.99
CA GLY A 766 -87.19 -2.95 -15.66
C GLY A 766 -85.92 -3.77 -15.94
N THR A 767 -85.16 -4.17 -14.90
CA THR A 767 -84.06 -5.20 -14.91
C THR A 767 -82.83 -4.95 -15.83
N SER A 768 -81.66 -5.61 -15.73
CA SER A 768 -81.08 -6.69 -14.88
C SER A 768 -79.56 -6.38 -14.70
N MET A 769 -78.89 -6.57 -13.56
CA MET A 769 -78.61 -7.80 -12.77
C MET A 769 -77.69 -8.84 -13.46
N ASP A 770 -76.39 -8.82 -13.12
CA ASP A 770 -75.55 -9.97 -12.66
C ASP A 770 -74.23 -9.36 -12.10
N ALA A 771 -73.77 -9.53 -10.85
CA ALA A 771 -73.40 -10.73 -10.04
C ALA A 771 -71.88 -11.03 -10.11
N GLY A 772 -71.15 -11.37 -9.03
CA GLY A 772 -71.49 -11.58 -7.61
C GLY A 772 -70.32 -11.19 -6.65
N ILE A 773 -70.49 -10.99 -5.32
CA ILE A 773 -70.82 -11.98 -4.25
C ILE A 773 -69.65 -12.98 -4.07
N VAL A 774 -68.92 -13.12 -2.95
CA VAL A 774 -69.01 -12.80 -1.48
C VAL A 774 -67.62 -12.28 -0.97
N ALA A 775 -67.27 -11.91 0.29
CA ALA A 775 -67.83 -11.74 1.66
C ALA A 775 -66.80 -10.85 2.47
N ASP A 776 -66.98 -10.24 3.66
CA ASP A 776 -67.88 -10.37 4.84
C ASP A 776 -67.44 -11.39 5.94
N ALA A 777 -67.40 -11.14 7.27
CA ALA A 777 -67.12 -9.95 8.11
C ALA A 777 -66.95 -10.37 9.62
N GLY A 778 -66.37 -9.52 10.48
CA GLY A 778 -66.45 -9.58 11.96
C GLY A 778 -65.60 -10.65 12.69
N SER A 779 -65.38 -10.60 14.03
CA SER A 779 -65.62 -9.55 15.04
C SER A 779 -64.95 -9.90 16.40
N THR A 780 -64.52 -8.90 17.20
CA THR A 780 -64.42 -8.78 18.70
C THR A 780 -64.35 -10.06 19.59
N GLN A 781 -63.62 -10.16 20.71
CA GLN A 781 -63.15 -9.20 21.77
C GLN A 781 -62.02 -9.92 22.60
N ASP A 782 -61.42 -9.50 23.74
CA ASP A 782 -61.53 -8.42 24.74
C ASP A 782 -60.20 -8.31 25.57
N GLY A 783 -60.08 -7.34 26.50
CA GLY A 783 -59.21 -7.27 27.73
C GLY A 783 -57.70 -7.60 27.65
N GLY A 784 -56.74 -6.80 28.13
CA GLY A 784 -56.68 -5.98 29.36
C GLY A 784 -56.03 -6.79 30.52
N THR A 785 -55.03 -6.34 31.31
CA THR A 785 -54.41 -5.01 31.57
C THR A 785 -52.96 -5.13 32.13
N VAL A 786 -52.22 -4.01 32.22
CA VAL A 786 -50.94 -3.79 32.98
C VAL A 786 -51.16 -3.78 34.53
N PRO A 787 -50.15 -3.71 35.47
CA PRO A 787 -48.77 -3.17 35.38
C PRO A 787 -47.58 -3.76 36.22
N ASN A 788 -46.36 -3.66 35.65
CA ASN A 788 -45.08 -3.24 36.30
C ASN A 788 -44.44 -4.13 37.45
N PRO A 789 -43.42 -3.74 38.28
CA PRO A 789 -42.13 -4.48 38.30
C PRO A 789 -41.53 -4.87 39.69
N MET A 790 -40.51 -5.75 39.69
CA MET A 790 -39.41 -6.01 40.68
C MET A 790 -38.80 -7.42 40.37
N GLY A 791 -37.61 -7.85 40.81
CA GLY A 791 -36.51 -7.19 41.53
C GLY A 791 -35.77 -8.13 42.52
N GLY A 792 -34.45 -8.38 42.33
CA GLY A 792 -33.53 -8.95 43.36
C GLY A 792 -32.97 -10.37 43.14
N ASP A 793 -31.62 -10.47 43.17
CA ASP A 793 -30.67 -11.43 43.82
C ASP A 793 -31.04 -12.95 44.06
N VAL A 794 -30.11 -13.92 44.23
CA VAL A 794 -28.73 -13.89 44.79
C VAL A 794 -27.84 -15.08 44.33
N SER A 795 -26.51 -14.89 44.42
CA SER A 795 -25.45 -15.89 44.78
C SER A 795 -24.95 -16.95 43.75
N GLY A 796 -23.63 -17.25 43.78
CA GLY A 796 -23.02 -18.25 42.86
C GLY A 796 -21.50 -18.58 42.91
N CYS A 797 -20.68 -17.98 43.80
CA CYS A 797 -19.29 -18.35 44.21
C CYS A 797 -18.26 -18.95 43.21
N GLY A 798 -17.09 -18.30 43.06
CA GLY A 798 -15.87 -18.93 42.50
C GLY A 798 -14.57 -18.12 42.76
N CYS A 799 -13.61 -18.70 43.50
CA CYS A 799 -12.32 -18.09 43.88
C CYS A 799 -11.33 -17.97 42.70
N GLY A 800 -10.31 -17.11 42.67
CA GLY A 800 -9.83 -16.14 43.67
C GLY A 800 -8.37 -16.37 44.10
N ALA A 801 -7.41 -15.57 43.61
CA ALA A 801 -6.01 -15.52 44.07
C ALA A 801 -5.32 -14.19 43.68
N THR A 802 -4.46 -13.65 44.54
CA THR A 802 -3.67 -12.41 44.32
C THR A 802 -2.17 -12.66 44.52
N ALA A 803 -1.33 -11.95 43.77
CA ALA A 803 0.12 -11.86 43.98
C ALA A 803 0.66 -10.50 43.51
N ILE A 804 1.84 -10.11 44.00
CA ILE A 804 2.45 -8.77 43.90
C ILE A 804 3.77 -8.87 43.09
N PRO A 805 4.17 -7.84 42.30
CA PRO A 805 5.24 -7.97 41.31
C PRO A 805 6.65 -8.10 41.90
N GLY A 806 7.55 -8.71 41.11
CA GLY A 806 8.99 -8.79 41.39
C GLY A 806 9.79 -8.92 40.09
N VAL A 807 10.56 -7.88 39.76
CA VAL A 807 11.41 -7.81 38.55
C VAL A 807 12.79 -8.41 38.84
N LEU A 808 13.29 -9.33 38.02
CA LEU A 808 14.74 -9.55 37.77
C LEU A 808 15.06 -10.59 36.67
N GLY A 809 15.07 -10.14 35.41
CA GLY A 809 16.08 -10.54 34.39
C GLY A 809 16.00 -11.90 33.65
N TRP A 810 16.55 -11.86 32.42
CA TRP A 810 16.88 -12.98 31.51
C TRP A 810 15.70 -13.76 30.90
N TRP A 811 15.57 -13.70 29.56
CA TRP A 811 15.73 -14.85 28.65
C TRP A 811 15.84 -14.40 27.17
N LEU A 812 17.00 -14.62 26.59
CA LEU A 812 17.25 -14.78 25.14
C LEU A 812 18.16 -16.02 25.02
N LEU A 813 18.13 -16.73 23.88
CA LEU A 813 18.53 -18.13 23.65
C LEU A 813 17.54 -19.21 24.14
N SER A 814 17.03 -19.98 23.18
CA SER A 814 16.31 -21.25 23.38
C SER A 814 16.78 -22.32 22.38
N GLY A 815 18.08 -22.66 22.42
CA GLY A 815 18.74 -23.39 21.33
C GLY A 815 19.61 -24.61 21.70
N LEU A 816 19.61 -25.15 22.93
CA LEU A 816 20.38 -26.38 23.24
C LEU A 816 19.94 -27.11 24.53
N LEU A 817 20.19 -28.43 24.55
CA LEU A 817 20.07 -29.40 25.67
C LEU A 817 18.68 -30.00 25.99
N TRP A 818 18.24 -30.97 25.18
CA TRP A 818 17.37 -32.05 25.65
C TRP A 818 18.15 -33.37 25.83
N LYS A 819 18.23 -33.89 27.06
CA LYS A 819 18.54 -35.30 27.34
C LYS A 819 17.60 -35.82 28.45
N PRO A 820 17.03 -37.02 28.32
CA PRO A 820 15.88 -37.43 29.12
C PRO A 820 16.26 -37.83 30.55
N ARG A 821 15.52 -37.31 31.54
CA ARG A 821 15.53 -37.86 32.89
C ARG A 821 14.76 -39.18 32.91
N ARG A 822 15.47 -40.30 33.15
CA ARG A 822 14.83 -41.52 33.66
C ARG A 822 14.23 -41.25 35.04
N ALA A 823 13.15 -41.96 35.36
CA ALA A 823 12.43 -41.81 36.63
C ALA A 823 13.29 -42.17 37.86
N ARG A 824 12.96 -41.57 39.01
CA ARG A 824 13.53 -41.93 40.32
C ARG A 824 13.16 -43.35 40.74
N ARG A 825 14.08 -44.02 41.42
CA ARG A 825 13.91 -44.18 42.87
C ARG A 825 14.90 -43.24 43.57
#